data_AF-A0A9X1SCI1-F1
#
_entry.id   AF-A0A9X1SCI1-F1
#
_cell.length_a   1.000
_cell.length_b   1.000
_cell.length_c   1.000
_cell.angle_alpha   90.00
_cell.angle_beta   90.00
_cell.angle_gamma   90.00
#
_symmetry.space_group_name_H-M   'P 1'
#
loop_
_entity.id
_entity.type
_entity.pdbx_description
1 polymer ?
#
loop_
_entity_poly.entity_id
_entity_poly.type
_entity_poly.pdbx_seq_one_letter_code
_entity_poly.pdbx_strand_id
1 'polypeptide(L)'
;MNNPTNDSLRRGSSKLSNVLRRRRNAKIRELRRSIQAQRKAVGAEAVLDTCRESVSRFPDSADLWYTYARVLIDVQRPDEGMEALAQALRCDPAHLMALEYYISLSGLVDSGKRQKDVAAVIHGLARAAGGKRVDNLGALDFLIPNGCAEGIRNIARNGTSLATTAAQIAIALESGADAPSSEDLSVADEETKIAYVSVFLARGRYTSALEVLENMNDAAIPWHALRRAARRALAGPRPDTSVPLLKRMERIKPQDAWVKKQLSEFEYTANLTNYALTKRGFPLPRRAGEPQYLPISNKVLYTLHNALPYNSAGYATRTHGLLSQLNKSGYEVQGVTRLGYPYDMPNKEDMGPIPSEHLVDGVSYAHLSTTPGVERKNPLFDYVQRYAAALQEFAMDARPAVLHAASNHWNGLATVTAANRLGIPSIYEVRGLWEVTRGSRNPEWVGGGMYRMIARMEADAAQGATRVLTITEALKGELIRRGVDEDKISVVPNGVDTARFQPVDKDMSLVRELGLLGKTVIGYIGSILDYEGLELLLLAARSMKSTRDDFHVLIVGDGAELERFKTMSGELDIHDVVTFTGRVPHEDVEKYYSVVDIAPFPRLPLAVCEMVSPLKPFEAMAMGKVVVASNVAALAEIVQDGKTGLLHKKGSFEDLQTALVRLLDDPELRNELATCAMEWVRAERDWNHLASSVTEIYDQLTANGGTDESIG
;
A
#
# COMPACT_ATOMS: atom_id res chain seq x y z
N MET A 1 -26.20 69.61 -49.06
CA MET A 1 -24.74 69.82 -48.94
C MET A 1 -24.19 68.79 -47.94
N ASN A 2 -23.65 67.69 -48.45
CA ASN A 2 -23.08 66.61 -47.63
C ASN A 2 -21.61 66.94 -47.34
N ASN A 3 -21.26 67.00 -46.06
CA ASN A 3 -19.97 67.45 -45.56
C ASN A 3 -18.89 66.36 -45.76
N PRO A 4 -17.86 66.54 -46.61
CA PRO A 4 -16.85 65.51 -46.92
C PRO A 4 -15.81 65.27 -45.81
N THR A 5 -15.90 66.00 -44.71
CA THR A 5 -14.88 66.06 -43.65
C THR A 5 -14.94 64.92 -42.64
N ASN A 6 -16.02 64.12 -42.61
CA ASN A 6 -16.17 63.05 -41.61
C ASN A 6 -15.54 61.70 -42.01
N ASP A 7 -15.33 61.44 -43.31
CA ASP A 7 -14.80 60.15 -43.81
C ASP A 7 -13.26 60.13 -43.87
N SER A 8 -12.61 61.28 -44.05
CA SER A 8 -11.14 61.42 -43.99
C SER A 8 -10.59 61.33 -42.56
N LEU A 9 -11.29 61.90 -41.57
CA LEU A 9 -10.96 61.81 -40.14
C LEU A 9 -11.15 60.38 -39.60
N ARG A 10 -12.19 59.66 -40.02
CA ARG A 10 -12.41 58.23 -39.67
C ARG A 10 -11.32 57.31 -40.26
N ARG A 11 -10.89 57.54 -41.51
CA ARG A 11 -9.81 56.76 -42.14
C ARG A 11 -8.42 57.08 -41.56
N GLY A 12 -8.17 58.32 -41.14
CA GLY A 12 -6.93 58.74 -40.44
C GLY A 12 -6.80 58.12 -39.03
N SER A 13 -7.89 58.12 -38.26
CA SER A 13 -7.97 57.49 -36.93
C SER A 13 -7.79 55.95 -36.98
N SER A 14 -8.37 55.29 -38.00
CA SER A 14 -8.21 53.86 -38.26
C SER A 14 -6.77 53.44 -38.60
N LYS A 15 -6.02 54.26 -39.36
CA LYS A 15 -4.61 53.97 -39.67
C LYS A 15 -3.69 54.16 -38.47
N LEU A 16 -3.89 55.22 -37.69
CA LEU A 16 -3.08 55.50 -36.50
C LEU A 16 -3.30 54.45 -35.40
N SER A 17 -4.55 54.02 -35.17
CA SER A 17 -4.87 52.94 -34.21
C SER A 17 -4.26 51.60 -34.62
N ASN A 18 -4.20 51.28 -35.92
CA ASN A 18 -3.55 50.07 -36.41
C ASN A 18 -2.03 50.09 -36.24
N VAL A 19 -1.38 51.25 -36.42
CA VAL A 19 0.08 51.40 -36.18
C VAL A 19 0.41 51.26 -34.69
N LEU A 20 -0.37 51.89 -33.81
CA LEU A 20 -0.20 51.77 -32.36
C LEU A 20 -0.42 50.33 -31.88
N ARG A 21 -1.44 49.63 -32.39
CA ARG A 21 -1.68 48.21 -32.10
C ARG A 21 -0.53 47.32 -32.56
N ARG A 22 0.05 47.58 -33.74
CA ARG A 22 1.21 46.83 -34.25
C ARG A 22 2.46 47.03 -33.37
N ARG A 23 2.72 48.28 -32.94
CA ARG A 23 3.83 48.59 -32.02
C ARG A 23 3.63 47.93 -30.66
N ARG A 24 2.41 47.98 -30.09
CA ARG A 24 2.05 47.25 -28.86
C ARG A 24 2.33 45.76 -28.98
N ASN A 25 1.83 45.10 -30.03
CA ASN A 25 2.02 43.66 -30.24
C ASN A 25 3.49 43.29 -30.51
N ALA A 26 4.28 44.18 -31.13
CA ALA A 26 5.72 43.98 -31.26
C ALA A 26 6.40 43.98 -29.88
N LYS A 27 6.05 44.92 -29.00
CA LYS A 27 6.63 45.01 -27.67
C LYS A 27 6.26 43.82 -26.78
N ILE A 28 5.00 43.37 -26.84
CA ILE A 28 4.55 42.15 -26.13
C ILE A 28 5.37 40.94 -26.57
N ARG A 29 5.60 40.76 -27.88
CA ARG A 29 6.41 39.64 -28.40
C ARG A 29 7.87 39.72 -27.96
N GLU A 30 8.45 40.91 -27.89
CA GLU A 30 9.81 41.13 -27.40
C GLU A 30 9.93 40.75 -25.91
N LEU A 31 9.00 41.20 -25.07
CA LEU A 31 8.96 40.87 -23.65
C LEU A 31 8.85 39.36 -23.42
N ARG A 32 7.97 38.66 -24.14
CA ARG A 32 7.84 37.20 -24.05
C ARG A 32 9.13 36.47 -24.39
N ARG A 33 9.82 36.89 -25.45
CA ARG A 33 11.11 36.29 -25.83
C ARG A 33 12.17 36.55 -24.76
N SER A 34 12.21 37.76 -24.22
CA SER A 34 13.13 38.14 -23.15
C SER A 34 12.90 37.29 -21.89
N ILE A 35 11.66 37.21 -21.41
CA ILE A 35 11.27 36.36 -20.27
C ILE A 35 11.66 34.90 -20.52
N GLN A 36 11.35 34.36 -21.70
CA GLN A 36 11.66 32.97 -22.03
C GLN A 36 13.17 32.69 -22.11
N ALA A 37 13.97 33.66 -22.58
CA ALA A 37 15.43 33.56 -22.62
C ALA A 37 16.03 33.66 -21.22
N GLN A 38 15.61 34.64 -20.42
CA GLN A 38 16.05 34.81 -19.03
C GLN A 38 15.70 33.59 -18.19
N ARG A 39 14.46 33.08 -18.30
CA ARG A 39 14.03 31.85 -17.62
C ARG A 39 14.97 30.67 -17.89
N LYS A 40 15.45 30.53 -19.12
CA LYS A 40 16.40 29.47 -19.49
C LYS A 40 17.81 29.70 -18.94
N ALA A 41 18.21 30.96 -18.76
CA ALA A 41 19.55 31.32 -18.32
C ALA A 41 19.71 31.36 -16.80
N VAL A 42 18.72 31.90 -16.08
CA VAL A 42 18.81 32.21 -14.64
C VAL A 42 17.72 31.55 -13.79
N GLY A 43 16.85 30.72 -14.38
CA GLY A 43 15.77 30.02 -13.68
C GLY A 43 14.43 30.78 -13.65
N ALA A 44 13.37 30.08 -13.23
CA ALA A 44 12.00 30.59 -13.25
C ALA A 44 11.71 31.62 -12.15
N GLU A 45 12.27 31.44 -10.95
CA GLU A 45 12.09 32.36 -9.81
C GLU A 45 12.54 33.78 -10.16
N ALA A 46 13.71 33.90 -10.78
CA ALA A 46 14.36 35.17 -11.11
C ALA A 46 13.61 36.01 -12.16
N VAL A 47 12.59 35.46 -12.83
CA VAL A 47 11.79 36.18 -13.84
C VAL A 47 10.36 36.48 -13.41
N LEU A 48 9.97 36.12 -12.18
CA LEU A 48 8.61 36.33 -11.68
C LEU A 48 8.22 37.82 -11.64
N ASP A 49 9.10 38.68 -11.12
CA ASP A 49 8.83 40.11 -11.03
C ASP A 49 8.71 40.74 -12.43
N THR A 50 9.60 40.36 -13.36
CA THR A 50 9.51 40.76 -14.77
C THR A 50 8.18 40.33 -15.41
N CYS A 51 7.69 39.13 -15.09
CA CYS A 51 6.38 38.67 -15.54
C CYS A 51 5.24 39.51 -14.94
N ARG A 52 5.28 39.76 -13.63
CA ARG A 52 4.28 40.55 -12.90
C ARG A 52 4.19 41.98 -13.43
N GLU A 53 5.33 42.63 -13.66
CA GLU A 53 5.41 43.95 -14.28
C GLU A 53 4.87 43.95 -15.71
N SER A 54 5.20 42.91 -16.48
CA SER A 54 4.75 42.78 -17.88
C SER A 54 3.23 42.64 -18.00
N VAL A 55 2.59 41.84 -17.14
CA VAL A 55 1.12 41.73 -17.12
C VAL A 55 0.47 43.00 -16.56
N SER A 56 1.10 43.68 -15.60
CA SER A 56 0.61 44.98 -15.09
C SER A 56 0.65 46.07 -16.17
N ARG A 57 1.69 46.08 -17.02
CA ARG A 57 1.84 47.02 -18.13
C ARG A 57 0.92 46.73 -19.31
N PHE A 58 0.54 45.46 -19.50
CA PHE A 58 -0.31 45.01 -20.60
C PHE A 58 -1.40 44.04 -20.10
N PRO A 59 -2.37 44.52 -19.30
CA PRO A 59 -3.33 43.65 -18.61
C PRO A 59 -4.26 42.88 -19.55
N ASP A 60 -4.53 43.37 -20.77
CA ASP A 60 -5.39 42.65 -21.73
C ASP A 60 -4.62 41.61 -22.58
N SER A 61 -3.35 41.35 -22.28
CA SER A 61 -2.52 40.47 -23.10
C SER A 61 -2.59 39.02 -22.62
N ALA A 62 -3.48 38.23 -23.22
CA ALA A 62 -3.61 36.79 -22.96
C ALA A 62 -2.26 36.04 -23.01
N ASP A 63 -1.43 36.36 -24.00
CA ASP A 63 -0.10 35.78 -24.19
C ASP A 63 0.87 36.03 -23.00
N LEU A 64 0.77 37.19 -22.34
CA LEU A 64 1.63 37.55 -21.21
C LEU A 64 1.11 36.91 -19.93
N TRP A 65 -0.20 36.91 -19.72
CA TRP A 65 -0.83 36.15 -18.64
C TRP A 65 -0.53 34.65 -18.71
N TYR A 66 -0.62 34.04 -19.89
CA TYR A 66 -0.20 32.65 -20.11
C TYR A 66 1.28 32.44 -19.80
N THR A 67 2.15 33.37 -20.22
CA THR A 67 3.59 33.28 -19.93
C THR A 67 3.85 33.35 -18.43
N TYR A 68 3.19 34.28 -17.73
CA TYR A 68 3.30 34.44 -16.28
C TYR A 68 2.80 33.20 -15.54
N ALA A 69 1.63 32.69 -15.92
CA ALA A 69 1.08 31.46 -15.36
C ALA A 69 2.05 30.29 -15.46
N ARG A 70 2.71 30.11 -16.61
CA ARG A 70 3.72 29.05 -16.77
C ARG A 70 4.87 29.19 -15.79
N VAL A 71 5.40 30.40 -15.62
CA VAL A 71 6.48 30.66 -14.66
C VAL A 71 6.02 30.34 -13.24
N LEU A 72 4.81 30.78 -12.84
CA LEU A 72 4.22 30.46 -11.54
C LEU A 72 4.11 28.95 -11.29
N ILE A 73 3.70 28.18 -12.30
CA ILE A 73 3.61 26.72 -12.22
C ILE A 73 5.00 26.09 -12.04
N ASP A 74 6.03 26.60 -12.74
CA ASP A 74 7.38 26.05 -12.61
C ASP A 74 7.99 26.25 -11.21
N VAL A 75 7.59 27.33 -10.52
CA VAL A 75 8.02 27.64 -9.15
C VAL A 75 7.08 27.07 -8.08
N GLN A 76 6.29 26.05 -8.44
CA GLN A 76 5.37 25.37 -7.52
C GLN A 76 4.28 26.28 -6.90
N ARG A 77 3.78 27.27 -7.66
CA ARG A 77 2.64 28.15 -7.27
C ARG A 77 1.41 27.91 -8.16
N PRO A 78 0.78 26.72 -8.11
CA PRO A 78 -0.24 26.31 -9.08
C PRO A 78 -1.55 27.11 -8.99
N ASP A 79 -1.99 27.52 -7.79
CA ASP A 79 -3.24 28.28 -7.64
C ASP A 79 -3.15 29.68 -8.27
N GLU A 80 -2.04 30.38 -8.05
CA GLU A 80 -1.77 31.66 -8.71
C GLU A 80 -1.59 31.49 -10.21
N GLY A 81 -0.93 30.41 -10.64
CA GLY A 81 -0.82 30.04 -12.04
C GLY A 81 -2.20 29.82 -12.67
N MET A 82 -3.12 29.19 -11.96
CA MET A 82 -4.50 28.98 -12.39
C MET A 82 -5.29 30.27 -12.53
N GLU A 83 -5.19 31.21 -11.58
CA GLU A 83 -5.81 32.52 -11.70
C GLU A 83 -5.25 33.29 -12.91
N ALA A 84 -3.93 33.26 -13.11
CA ALA A 84 -3.29 33.86 -14.28
C ALA A 84 -3.76 33.23 -15.61
N LEU A 85 -4.00 31.91 -15.65
CA LEU A 85 -4.61 31.24 -16.81
C LEU A 85 -6.05 31.69 -17.03
N ALA A 86 -6.86 31.81 -15.97
CA ALA A 86 -8.22 32.31 -16.05
C ALA A 86 -8.26 33.75 -16.58
N GLN A 87 -7.31 34.60 -16.18
CA GLN A 87 -7.14 35.94 -16.73
C GLN A 87 -6.74 35.92 -18.22
N ALA A 88 -5.83 35.02 -18.61
CA ALA A 88 -5.48 34.84 -20.02
C ALA A 88 -6.70 34.50 -20.88
N LEU A 89 -7.55 33.61 -20.39
CA LEU A 89 -8.76 33.14 -21.07
C LEU A 89 -9.90 34.18 -21.06
N ARG A 90 -9.96 35.05 -20.05
CA ARG A 90 -10.83 36.25 -20.08
C ARG A 90 -10.40 37.23 -21.16
N CYS A 91 -9.10 37.42 -21.35
CA CYS A 91 -8.56 38.29 -22.40
C CYS A 91 -8.78 37.73 -23.80
N ASP A 92 -8.57 36.42 -23.97
CA ASP A 92 -8.77 35.71 -25.22
C ASP A 92 -9.29 34.27 -24.98
N PRO A 93 -10.61 34.05 -25.09
CA PRO A 93 -11.19 32.72 -24.93
C PRO A 93 -10.72 31.69 -25.98
N ALA A 94 -10.11 32.15 -27.08
CA ALA A 94 -9.56 31.30 -28.13
C ALA A 94 -8.06 30.97 -27.91
N HIS A 95 -7.47 31.35 -26.78
CA HIS A 95 -6.08 31.04 -26.47
C HIS A 95 -5.89 29.56 -26.06
N LEU A 96 -5.85 28.67 -27.05
CA LEU A 96 -5.90 27.20 -26.88
C LEU A 96 -4.82 26.64 -25.94
N MET A 97 -3.63 27.22 -25.90
CA MET A 97 -2.57 26.76 -24.98
C MET A 97 -2.88 27.09 -23.51
N ALA A 98 -3.55 28.22 -23.26
CA ALA A 98 -3.98 28.57 -21.91
C ALA A 98 -5.14 27.67 -21.48
N LEU A 99 -6.05 27.39 -22.41
CA LEU A 99 -7.16 26.46 -22.20
C LEU A 99 -6.67 25.06 -21.85
N GLU A 100 -5.68 24.55 -22.59
CA GLU A 100 -5.08 23.24 -22.36
C GLU A 100 -4.46 23.11 -20.97
N TYR A 101 -3.69 24.12 -20.54
CA TYR A 101 -3.08 24.14 -19.20
C TYR A 101 -4.13 24.32 -18.09
N TYR A 102 -5.13 25.19 -18.30
CA TYR A 102 -6.19 25.45 -17.33
C TYR A 102 -7.00 24.18 -17.05
N ILE A 103 -7.40 23.46 -18.10
CA ILE A 103 -8.14 22.19 -17.95
C ILE A 103 -7.26 21.13 -17.27
N SER A 104 -5.98 21.02 -17.65
CA SER A 104 -5.07 20.02 -17.07
C SER A 104 -4.85 20.22 -15.57
N LEU A 105 -4.73 21.48 -15.12
CA LEU A 105 -4.55 21.82 -13.70
C LEU A 105 -5.85 21.78 -12.89
N SER A 106 -7.00 22.00 -13.53
CA SER A 106 -8.31 21.93 -12.87
C SER A 106 -8.64 20.52 -12.33
N GLY A 107 -7.99 19.47 -12.84
CA GLY A 107 -8.15 18.10 -12.34
C GLY A 107 -7.22 17.73 -11.17
N LEU A 108 -6.27 18.60 -10.79
CA LEU A 108 -5.26 18.33 -9.75
C LEU A 108 -5.56 19.02 -8.40
N VAL A 109 -6.64 19.80 -8.30
CA VAL A 109 -6.99 20.62 -7.13
C VAL A 109 -8.48 20.48 -6.82
N ASP A 110 -8.85 20.26 -5.56
CA ASP A 110 -10.15 19.75 -5.10
C ASP A 110 -11.38 20.70 -5.27
N SER A 111 -12.56 20.07 -5.30
CA SER A 111 -13.96 20.52 -5.09
C SER A 111 -14.78 21.14 -6.26
N GLY A 112 -16.02 20.66 -6.39
CA GLY A 112 -16.99 20.86 -7.49
C GLY A 112 -17.41 22.30 -7.86
N LYS A 113 -16.84 23.33 -7.24
CA LYS A 113 -17.01 24.74 -7.67
C LYS A 113 -16.34 24.99 -9.03
N ARG A 114 -15.24 24.29 -9.32
CA ARG A 114 -14.36 24.53 -10.48
C ARG A 114 -14.78 23.82 -11.78
N GLN A 115 -15.64 22.80 -11.72
CA GLN A 115 -16.19 22.16 -12.94
C GLN A 115 -17.09 23.14 -13.72
N LYS A 116 -17.79 24.03 -13.01
CA LYS A 116 -18.56 25.14 -13.61
C LYS A 116 -17.66 26.16 -14.32
N ASP A 117 -16.45 26.40 -13.80
CA ASP A 117 -15.50 27.35 -14.38
C ASP A 117 -14.88 26.80 -15.68
N VAL A 118 -14.55 25.50 -15.73
CA VAL A 118 -14.11 24.82 -16.96
C VAL A 118 -15.18 24.89 -18.04
N ALA A 119 -16.44 24.60 -17.70
CA ALA A 119 -17.55 24.73 -18.64
C ALA A 119 -17.69 26.18 -19.15
N ALA A 120 -17.60 27.18 -18.26
CA ALA A 120 -17.72 28.59 -18.64
C ALA A 120 -16.62 29.02 -19.63
N VAL A 121 -15.38 28.60 -19.41
CA VAL A 121 -14.27 28.88 -20.32
C VAL A 121 -14.49 28.20 -21.69
N ILE A 122 -14.93 26.93 -21.71
CA ILE A 122 -15.23 26.20 -22.95
C ILE A 122 -16.38 26.87 -23.72
N HIS A 123 -17.43 27.33 -23.03
CA HIS A 123 -18.48 28.15 -23.65
C HIS A 123 -17.96 29.50 -24.16
N GLY A 124 -16.94 30.08 -23.50
CA GLY A 124 -16.19 31.23 -24.01
C GLY A 124 -15.54 30.93 -25.37
N LEU A 125 -14.83 29.81 -25.48
CA LEU A 125 -14.26 29.35 -26.75
C LEU A 125 -15.36 29.12 -27.80
N ALA A 126 -16.46 28.47 -27.44
CA ALA A 126 -17.58 28.18 -28.36
C ALA A 126 -18.17 29.45 -28.99
N ARG A 127 -18.25 30.55 -28.24
CA ARG A 127 -18.70 31.86 -28.73
C ARG A 127 -17.70 32.54 -29.65
N ALA A 128 -16.40 32.35 -29.41
CA ALA A 128 -15.33 32.90 -30.24
C ALA A 128 -15.09 32.09 -31.53
N ALA A 129 -15.50 30.83 -31.54
CA ALA A 129 -15.31 29.89 -32.65
C ALA A 129 -15.95 30.38 -33.96
N GLY A 130 -15.32 30.05 -35.10
CA GLY A 130 -15.69 30.57 -36.42
C GLY A 130 -15.10 31.95 -36.74
N GLY A 131 -14.37 32.58 -35.81
CA GLY A 131 -13.62 33.81 -36.07
C GLY A 131 -12.41 33.58 -36.97
N LYS A 132 -12.10 34.53 -37.88
CA LYS A 132 -10.96 34.46 -38.81
C LYS A 132 -9.56 34.44 -38.14
N ARG A 133 -9.47 34.76 -36.85
CA ARG A 133 -8.23 34.79 -36.06
C ARG A 133 -8.12 33.63 -35.06
N VAL A 134 -9.10 32.74 -35.05
CA VAL A 134 -9.14 31.58 -34.17
C VAL A 134 -8.53 30.39 -34.90
N ASP A 135 -7.72 29.61 -34.21
CA ASP A 135 -7.34 28.26 -34.66
C ASP A 135 -8.56 27.34 -34.53
N ASN A 136 -9.44 27.40 -35.54
CA ASN A 136 -10.72 26.72 -35.51
C ASN A 136 -10.57 25.19 -35.52
N LEU A 137 -9.54 24.65 -36.15
CA LEU A 137 -9.28 23.21 -36.12
C LEU A 137 -8.86 22.78 -34.70
N GLY A 138 -7.93 23.51 -34.08
CA GLY A 138 -7.52 23.24 -32.70
C GLY A 138 -8.64 23.46 -31.67
N ALA A 139 -9.59 24.36 -31.94
CA ALA A 139 -10.75 24.58 -31.08
C ALA A 139 -11.67 23.34 -31.00
N LEU A 140 -11.79 22.56 -32.09
CA LEU A 140 -12.60 21.35 -32.11
C LEU A 140 -12.15 20.29 -31.09
N ASP A 141 -10.86 20.24 -30.77
CA ASP A 141 -10.31 19.33 -29.74
C ASP A 141 -10.89 19.57 -28.35
N PHE A 142 -11.46 20.75 -28.10
CA PHE A 142 -12.12 21.10 -26.84
C PHE A 142 -13.64 21.05 -26.98
N LEU A 143 -14.18 21.54 -28.11
CA LEU A 143 -15.62 21.64 -28.31
C LEU A 143 -16.31 20.28 -28.48
N ILE A 144 -15.69 19.34 -29.21
CA ILE A 144 -16.26 18.01 -29.48
C ILE A 144 -16.41 17.18 -28.19
N PRO A 145 -15.35 16.94 -27.40
CA PRO A 145 -15.50 16.14 -26.17
C PRO A 145 -16.41 16.77 -25.11
N ASN A 146 -16.71 18.07 -25.22
CA ASN A 146 -17.62 18.78 -24.32
C ASN A 146 -19.00 19.07 -24.92
N GLY A 147 -19.36 18.43 -26.05
CA GLY A 147 -20.71 18.52 -26.63
C GLY A 147 -21.15 19.94 -27.04
N CYS A 148 -20.21 20.83 -27.37
CA CYS A 148 -20.50 22.24 -27.65
C CYS A 148 -20.98 22.46 -29.10
N ALA A 149 -22.18 21.96 -29.40
CA ALA A 149 -22.75 21.92 -30.75
C ALA A 149 -22.83 23.29 -31.45
N GLU A 150 -23.08 24.37 -30.71
CA GLU A 150 -23.12 25.73 -31.28
C GLU A 150 -21.75 26.18 -31.82
N GLY A 151 -20.68 25.97 -31.05
CA GLY A 151 -19.31 26.31 -31.46
C GLY A 151 -18.88 25.50 -32.68
N ILE A 152 -19.22 24.20 -32.72
CA ILE A 152 -18.94 23.31 -33.85
C ILE A 152 -19.66 23.81 -35.11
N ARG A 153 -20.95 24.17 -35.02
CA ARG A 153 -21.71 24.75 -36.14
C ARG A 153 -21.15 26.09 -36.61
N ASN A 154 -20.65 26.93 -35.70
CA ASN A 154 -20.02 28.19 -36.06
C ASN A 154 -18.73 27.97 -36.87
N ILE A 155 -17.92 26.98 -36.51
CA ILE A 155 -16.74 26.57 -37.28
C ILE A 155 -17.16 26.01 -38.64
N ALA A 156 -18.20 25.17 -38.71
CA ALA A 156 -18.69 24.61 -39.97
C ALA A 156 -19.19 25.68 -40.98
N ARG A 157 -19.56 26.88 -40.50
CA ARG A 157 -20.01 27.99 -41.35
C ARG A 157 -18.89 28.96 -41.73
N ASN A 158 -17.98 29.22 -40.81
CA ASN A 158 -17.06 30.37 -40.89
C ASN A 158 -15.57 29.99 -40.73
N GLY A 159 -15.27 28.72 -40.55
CA GLY A 159 -13.91 28.20 -40.40
C GLY A 159 -13.09 28.27 -41.69
N THR A 160 -11.81 27.87 -41.58
CA THR A 160 -11.00 27.55 -42.75
C THR A 160 -11.53 26.29 -43.43
N SER A 161 -11.17 26.04 -44.70
CA SER A 161 -11.56 24.84 -45.46
C SER A 161 -11.48 23.57 -44.61
N LEU A 162 -10.29 23.23 -44.12
CA LEU A 162 -10.03 22.08 -43.27
C LEU A 162 -10.87 22.05 -41.97
N ALA A 163 -10.98 23.19 -41.27
CA ALA A 163 -11.74 23.25 -40.02
C ALA A 163 -13.24 23.08 -40.26
N THR A 164 -13.75 23.60 -41.38
CA THR A 164 -15.13 23.42 -41.83
C THR A 164 -15.41 21.95 -42.12
N THR A 165 -14.54 21.28 -42.87
CA THR A 165 -14.65 19.84 -43.16
C THR A 165 -14.65 19.02 -41.88
N ALA A 166 -13.71 19.28 -40.95
CA ALA A 166 -13.66 18.59 -39.67
C ALA A 166 -14.92 18.81 -38.82
N ALA A 167 -15.45 20.03 -38.77
CA ALA A 167 -16.68 20.34 -38.05
C ALA A 167 -17.91 19.65 -38.68
N GLN A 168 -17.98 19.57 -40.00
CA GLN A 168 -19.05 18.85 -40.71
C GLN A 168 -19.00 17.34 -40.43
N ILE A 169 -17.80 16.74 -40.46
CA ILE A 169 -17.59 15.34 -40.07
C ILE A 169 -18.03 15.12 -38.62
N ALA A 170 -17.65 16.01 -37.69
CA ALA A 170 -18.06 15.91 -36.30
C ALA A 170 -19.59 15.91 -36.15
N ILE A 171 -20.30 16.80 -36.85
CA ILE A 171 -21.77 16.88 -36.86
C ILE A 171 -22.40 15.61 -37.46
N ALA A 172 -21.87 15.12 -38.59
CA ALA A 172 -22.40 13.94 -39.27
C ALA A 172 -22.29 12.68 -38.39
N LEU A 173 -21.11 12.44 -37.81
CA LEU A 173 -20.86 11.33 -36.89
C LEU A 173 -21.67 11.45 -35.58
N GLU A 174 -21.98 12.67 -35.12
CA GLU A 174 -22.89 12.88 -33.97
C GLU A 174 -24.33 12.48 -34.30
N SER A 175 -24.73 12.68 -35.55
CA SER A 175 -26.06 12.37 -36.06
C SER A 175 -26.23 10.90 -36.48
N GLY A 176 -25.25 10.04 -36.16
CA GLY A 176 -25.29 8.61 -36.44
C GLY A 176 -24.81 8.21 -37.84
N ALA A 177 -24.15 9.10 -38.59
CA ALA A 177 -23.51 8.71 -39.84
C ALA A 177 -22.36 7.71 -39.58
N ASP A 178 -22.24 6.71 -40.44
CA ASP A 178 -21.10 5.79 -40.40
C ASP A 178 -19.82 6.51 -40.81
N ALA A 179 -18.74 6.20 -40.10
CA ALA A 179 -17.41 6.61 -40.53
C ALA A 179 -16.98 5.78 -41.75
N PRO A 180 -16.27 6.37 -42.73
CA PRO A 180 -15.68 5.60 -43.82
C PRO A 180 -14.72 4.53 -43.27
N SER A 181 -14.49 3.47 -44.06
CA SER A 181 -13.55 2.43 -43.67
C SER A 181 -12.12 2.97 -43.64
N SER A 182 -11.21 2.26 -42.94
CA SER A 182 -9.79 2.60 -42.93
C SER A 182 -9.17 2.56 -44.33
N GLU A 183 -9.64 1.65 -45.19
CA GLU A 183 -9.25 1.55 -46.60
C GLU A 183 -9.66 2.81 -47.39
N ASP A 184 -10.91 3.26 -47.23
CA ASP A 184 -11.41 4.49 -47.88
C ASP A 184 -10.60 5.73 -47.44
N LEU A 185 -10.28 5.82 -46.15
CA LEU A 185 -9.50 6.93 -45.60
C LEU A 185 -8.02 6.86 -46.01
N SER A 186 -7.48 5.69 -46.34
CA SER A 186 -6.09 5.54 -46.77
C SER A 186 -5.81 6.18 -48.13
N VAL A 187 -6.81 6.18 -49.03
CA VAL A 187 -6.74 6.75 -50.39
C VAL A 187 -7.29 8.18 -50.48
N ALA A 188 -7.88 8.70 -49.39
CA ALA A 188 -8.36 10.08 -49.32
C ALA A 188 -7.20 11.10 -49.39
N ASP A 189 -7.53 12.33 -49.76
CA ASP A 189 -6.57 13.44 -49.72
C ASP A 189 -6.15 13.76 -48.27
N GLU A 190 -4.99 14.40 -48.11
CA GLU A 190 -4.42 14.71 -46.80
C GLU A 190 -5.30 15.65 -45.96
N GLU A 191 -6.05 16.58 -46.57
CA GLU A 191 -6.93 17.49 -45.83
C GLU A 191 -8.08 16.71 -45.20
N THR A 192 -8.67 15.77 -45.95
CA THR A 192 -9.70 14.84 -45.44
C THR A 192 -9.16 13.93 -44.33
N LYS A 193 -7.96 13.38 -44.49
CA LYS A 193 -7.31 12.55 -43.45
C LYS A 193 -7.10 13.33 -42.15
N ILE A 194 -6.57 14.55 -42.23
CA ILE A 194 -6.36 15.42 -41.06
C ILE A 194 -7.68 15.72 -40.36
N ALA A 195 -8.75 15.98 -41.13
CA ALA A 195 -10.07 16.25 -40.58
C ALA A 195 -10.63 15.05 -39.79
N TYR A 196 -10.62 13.85 -40.38
CA TYR A 196 -11.08 12.62 -39.70
C TYR A 196 -10.25 12.28 -38.46
N VAL A 197 -8.92 12.34 -38.56
CA VAL A 197 -8.02 12.08 -37.43
C VAL A 197 -8.30 13.04 -36.28
N SER A 198 -8.41 14.34 -36.57
CA SER A 198 -8.70 15.36 -35.55
C SER A 198 -10.03 15.08 -34.84
N VAL A 199 -11.08 14.70 -35.59
CA VAL A 199 -12.39 14.36 -35.02
C VAL A 199 -12.34 13.06 -34.21
N PHE A 200 -11.69 12.00 -34.70
CA PHE A 200 -11.56 10.73 -33.98
C PHE A 200 -10.79 10.91 -32.67
N LEU A 201 -9.67 11.63 -32.69
CA LEU A 201 -8.88 11.98 -31.51
C LEU A 201 -9.69 12.81 -30.50
N ALA A 202 -10.50 13.75 -30.98
CA ALA A 202 -11.38 14.57 -30.15
C ALA A 202 -12.51 13.76 -29.50
N ARG A 203 -13.03 12.74 -30.18
CA ARG A 203 -14.09 11.82 -29.67
C ARG A 203 -13.59 10.67 -28.81
N GLY A 204 -12.27 10.51 -28.63
CA GLY A 204 -11.71 9.35 -27.93
C GLY A 204 -11.70 8.05 -28.74
N ARG A 205 -11.92 8.11 -30.06
CA ARG A 205 -11.84 6.95 -30.97
C ARG A 205 -10.39 6.68 -31.39
N TYR A 206 -9.54 6.35 -30.42
CA TYR A 206 -8.08 6.28 -30.61
C TYR A 206 -7.65 5.22 -31.62
N THR A 207 -8.30 4.06 -31.65
CA THR A 207 -8.00 2.99 -32.62
C THR A 207 -8.21 3.46 -34.05
N SER A 208 -9.40 4.00 -34.37
CA SER A 208 -9.70 4.54 -35.70
C SER A 208 -8.78 5.70 -36.08
N ALA A 209 -8.38 6.55 -35.11
CA ALA A 209 -7.41 7.61 -35.37
C ALA A 209 -6.02 7.04 -35.73
N LEU A 210 -5.56 6.01 -35.02
CA LEU A 210 -4.26 5.39 -35.25
C LEU A 210 -4.17 4.68 -36.60
N GLU A 211 -5.22 3.97 -37.01
CA GLU A 211 -5.31 3.32 -38.33
C GLU A 211 -5.12 4.33 -39.48
N VAL A 212 -5.74 5.51 -39.38
CA VAL A 212 -5.56 6.56 -40.38
C VAL A 212 -4.16 7.16 -40.29
N LEU A 213 -3.66 7.39 -39.07
CA LEU A 213 -2.31 7.93 -38.84
C LEU A 213 -1.20 7.03 -39.37
N GLU A 214 -1.37 5.71 -39.44
CA GLU A 214 -0.37 4.78 -39.98
C GLU A 214 -0.02 5.09 -41.45
N ASN A 215 -1.00 5.55 -42.22
CA ASN A 215 -0.89 5.81 -43.66
C ASN A 215 -0.74 7.31 -43.99
N MET A 216 -0.49 8.16 -42.99
CA MET A 216 -0.25 9.59 -43.16
C MET A 216 1.24 9.93 -43.16
N ASN A 217 1.60 10.99 -43.90
CA ASN A 217 2.92 11.60 -43.80
C ASN A 217 3.10 12.20 -42.38
N ASP A 218 4.21 11.88 -41.71
CA ASP A 218 4.50 12.37 -40.36
C ASP A 218 4.47 13.91 -40.26
N ALA A 219 4.80 14.64 -41.34
CA ALA A 219 4.74 16.10 -41.38
C ALA A 219 3.29 16.67 -41.41
N ALA A 220 2.32 15.88 -41.87
CA ALA A 220 0.91 16.26 -41.97
C ALA A 220 0.11 15.92 -40.70
N ILE A 221 0.68 15.13 -39.79
CA ILE A 221 0.00 14.69 -38.57
C ILE A 221 -0.33 15.89 -37.68
N PRO A 222 -1.59 16.03 -37.21
CA PRO A 222 -1.99 17.12 -36.31
C PRO A 222 -1.41 16.91 -34.91
N TRP A 223 -0.14 17.27 -34.73
CA TRP A 223 0.65 17.03 -33.51
C TRP A 223 -0.05 17.48 -32.22
N HIS A 224 -0.67 18.67 -32.25
CA HIS A 224 -1.33 19.22 -31.08
C HIS A 224 -2.63 18.47 -30.72
N ALA A 225 -3.40 18.02 -31.71
CA ALA A 225 -4.58 17.19 -31.49
C ALA A 225 -4.19 15.83 -30.91
N LEU A 226 -3.13 15.21 -31.46
CA LEU A 226 -2.58 13.95 -30.97
C LEU A 226 -2.08 14.07 -29.51
N ARG A 227 -1.36 15.15 -29.18
CA ARG A 227 -0.89 15.43 -27.81
C ARG A 227 -2.05 15.63 -26.83
N ARG A 228 -3.08 16.37 -27.23
CA ARG A 228 -4.28 16.59 -26.40
C ARG A 228 -5.05 15.28 -26.17
N ALA A 229 -5.20 14.46 -27.21
CA ALA A 229 -5.82 13.15 -27.09
C ALA A 229 -5.03 12.22 -26.16
N ALA A 230 -3.70 12.17 -26.28
CA ALA A 230 -2.85 11.39 -25.37
C ALA A 230 -3.01 11.84 -23.91
N ARG A 231 -3.05 13.17 -23.65
CA ARG A 231 -3.33 13.71 -22.31
C ARG A 231 -4.71 13.33 -21.77
N ARG A 232 -5.74 13.42 -22.61
CA ARG A 232 -7.10 12.98 -22.23
C ARG A 232 -7.13 11.48 -21.91
N ALA A 233 -6.46 10.65 -22.70
CA ALA A 233 -6.34 9.21 -22.45
C ALA A 233 -5.63 8.92 -21.12
N LEU A 234 -4.51 9.61 -20.85
CA LEU A 234 -3.76 9.51 -19.59
C LEU A 234 -4.59 9.89 -18.35
N ALA A 235 -5.46 10.90 -18.47
CA ALA A 235 -6.35 11.33 -17.39
C ALA A 235 -7.63 10.48 -17.28
N GLY A 236 -7.86 9.55 -18.20
CA GLY A 236 -9.03 8.69 -18.23
C GLY A 236 -8.92 7.46 -17.32
N PRO A 237 -9.99 6.65 -17.19
CA PRO A 237 -10.02 5.46 -16.34
C PRO A 237 -9.13 4.31 -16.83
N ARG A 238 -8.64 4.37 -18.07
CA ARG A 238 -7.71 3.39 -18.67
C ARG A 238 -6.49 4.11 -19.27
N PRO A 239 -5.53 4.57 -18.45
CA PRO A 239 -4.38 5.34 -18.91
C PRO A 239 -3.49 4.60 -19.92
N ASP A 240 -3.47 3.27 -19.86
CA ASP A 240 -2.76 2.37 -20.79
C ASP A 240 -3.20 2.53 -22.25
N THR A 241 -4.45 2.95 -22.49
CA THR A 241 -4.95 3.27 -23.84
C THR A 241 -4.21 4.45 -24.49
N SER A 242 -3.46 5.24 -23.71
CA SER A 242 -2.59 6.30 -24.23
C SER A 242 -1.28 5.77 -24.85
N VAL A 243 -0.83 4.56 -24.51
CA VAL A 243 0.48 4.02 -24.93
C VAL A 243 0.64 3.99 -26.45
N PRO A 244 -0.33 3.51 -27.25
CA PRO A 244 -0.21 3.56 -28.72
C PRO A 244 -0.11 4.98 -29.27
N LEU A 245 -0.84 5.94 -28.70
CA LEU A 245 -0.75 7.36 -29.06
C LEU A 245 0.64 7.92 -28.73
N LEU A 246 1.16 7.62 -27.54
CA LEU A 246 2.49 8.04 -27.09
C LEU A 246 3.60 7.44 -27.96
N LYS A 247 3.51 6.17 -28.36
CA LYS A 247 4.45 5.54 -29.31
C LYS A 247 4.40 6.19 -30.69
N ARG A 248 3.20 6.52 -31.19
CA ARG A 248 3.07 7.28 -32.45
C ARG A 248 3.71 8.66 -32.32
N MET A 249 3.51 9.34 -31.20
CA MET A 249 4.15 10.63 -30.92
C MET A 249 5.68 10.52 -30.82
N GLU A 250 6.21 9.47 -30.20
CA GLU A 250 7.65 9.21 -30.09
C GLU A 250 8.25 9.00 -31.47
N ARG A 251 7.59 8.24 -32.35
CA ARG A 251 8.03 8.06 -33.74
C ARG A 251 8.16 9.39 -34.49
N ILE A 252 7.20 10.30 -34.33
CA ILE A 252 7.19 11.61 -35.02
C ILE A 252 8.23 12.56 -34.42
N LYS A 253 8.35 12.59 -33.08
CA LYS A 253 9.30 13.45 -32.35
C LYS A 253 10.05 12.64 -31.28
N PRO A 254 11.12 11.90 -31.66
CA PRO A 254 11.85 11.02 -30.74
C PRO A 254 12.58 11.72 -29.60
N GLN A 255 12.59 13.05 -29.56
CA GLN A 255 13.23 13.84 -28.51
C GLN A 255 12.24 14.63 -27.65
N ASP A 256 10.93 14.40 -27.81
CA ASP A 256 9.93 15.05 -26.95
C ASP A 256 10.03 14.51 -25.51
N ALA A 257 10.53 15.36 -24.61
CA ALA A 257 10.79 15.00 -23.23
C ALA A 257 9.53 14.56 -22.46
N TRP A 258 8.36 15.10 -22.81
CA TRP A 258 7.11 14.72 -22.17
C TRP A 258 6.69 13.31 -22.60
N VAL A 259 6.77 13.00 -23.90
CA VAL A 259 6.46 11.66 -24.42
C VAL A 259 7.39 10.61 -23.81
N LYS A 260 8.69 10.86 -23.77
CA LYS A 260 9.66 9.95 -23.12
C LYS A 260 9.35 9.70 -21.66
N LYS A 261 9.06 10.76 -20.90
CA LYS A 261 8.68 10.64 -19.49
C LYS A 261 7.44 9.76 -19.33
N GLN A 262 6.38 10.01 -20.10
CA GLN A 262 5.15 9.21 -20.01
C GLN A 262 5.37 7.75 -20.42
N LEU A 263 6.09 7.47 -21.51
CA LEU A 263 6.41 6.10 -21.93
C LEU A 263 7.26 5.37 -20.88
N SER A 264 8.24 6.04 -20.27
CA SER A 264 9.06 5.45 -19.20
C SER A 264 8.26 5.07 -17.96
N GLU A 265 7.19 5.82 -17.64
CA GLU A 265 6.30 5.52 -16.52
C GLU A 265 5.50 4.23 -16.79
N PHE A 266 5.04 4.02 -18.04
CA PHE A 266 4.37 2.77 -18.44
C PHE A 266 5.33 1.59 -18.52
N GLU A 267 6.55 1.78 -19.06
CA GLU A 267 7.58 0.73 -19.11
C GLU A 267 8.04 0.30 -17.71
N TYR A 268 8.01 1.23 -16.74
CA TYR A 268 8.28 0.96 -15.35
C TYR A 268 7.22 0.04 -14.74
N THR A 269 5.92 0.33 -14.93
CA THR A 269 4.82 -0.49 -14.40
C THR A 269 4.62 -1.81 -15.13
N ALA A 270 4.85 -1.87 -16.44
CA ALA A 270 4.64 -3.08 -17.25
C ALA A 270 5.69 -4.19 -16.99
N ASN A 271 6.80 -3.88 -16.31
CA ASN A 271 7.93 -4.79 -16.10
C ASN A 271 8.23 -5.11 -14.62
N LEU A 272 7.27 -4.90 -13.69
CA LEU A 272 7.46 -5.19 -12.26
C LEU A 272 7.35 -6.69 -11.93
N THR A 273 8.17 -7.49 -12.61
CA THR A 273 8.40 -8.88 -12.22
C THR A 273 8.93 -8.95 -10.79
N ASN A 274 8.72 -10.08 -10.11
CA ASN A 274 9.30 -10.36 -8.79
C ASN A 274 10.83 -10.12 -8.76
N TYR A 275 11.53 -10.42 -9.86
CA TYR A 275 12.96 -10.13 -10.00
C TYR A 275 13.26 -8.62 -10.03
N ALA A 276 12.47 -7.84 -10.76
CA ALA A 276 12.61 -6.39 -10.82
C ALA A 276 12.32 -5.74 -9.45
N LEU A 277 11.28 -6.19 -8.74
CA LEU A 277 10.96 -5.77 -7.37
C LEU A 277 12.13 -6.05 -6.41
N THR A 278 12.78 -7.21 -6.54
CA THR A 278 13.95 -7.55 -5.70
C THR A 278 15.09 -6.55 -5.87
N LYS A 279 15.32 -6.07 -7.10
CA LYS A 279 16.42 -5.13 -7.39
C LYS A 279 16.06 -3.68 -7.08
N ARG A 280 14.84 -3.25 -7.39
CA ARG A 280 14.43 -1.84 -7.38
C ARG A 280 13.67 -1.45 -6.12
N GLY A 281 13.13 -2.42 -5.39
CA GLY A 281 12.18 -2.22 -4.30
C GLY A 281 10.73 -2.17 -4.80
N PHE A 282 9.80 -2.29 -3.87
CA PHE A 282 8.37 -2.15 -4.13
C PHE A 282 7.99 -0.68 -4.30
N PRO A 283 7.33 -0.28 -5.40
CA PRO A 283 6.97 1.11 -5.65
C PRO A 283 5.71 1.51 -4.87
N LEU A 284 5.87 1.75 -3.57
CA LEU A 284 4.80 2.26 -2.73
C LEU A 284 4.34 3.65 -3.21
N PRO A 285 3.02 3.91 -3.29
CA PRO A 285 2.52 5.24 -3.63
C PRO A 285 2.91 6.24 -2.56
N ARG A 286 3.10 7.50 -2.94
CA ARG A 286 3.23 8.60 -1.97
C ARG A 286 1.92 8.73 -1.20
N ARG A 287 2.02 9.04 0.10
CA ARG A 287 0.85 9.33 0.92
C ARG A 287 0.12 10.57 0.38
N ALA A 288 -1.19 10.47 0.20
CA ALA A 288 -2.04 11.60 -0.15
C ALA A 288 -1.96 12.69 0.94
N GLY A 289 -1.97 13.96 0.54
CA GLY A 289 -1.78 15.09 1.46
C GLY A 289 -2.89 15.23 2.50
N GLU A 290 -4.11 14.79 2.17
CA GLU A 290 -5.27 14.82 3.06
C GLU A 290 -6.00 13.47 3.05
N PRO A 291 -6.62 13.05 4.16
CA PRO A 291 -7.48 11.87 4.20
C PRO A 291 -8.65 11.95 3.22
N GLN A 292 -8.96 10.84 2.52
CA GLN A 292 -10.11 10.78 1.58
C GLN A 292 -11.49 10.77 2.26
N TYR A 293 -11.53 10.60 3.59
CA TYR A 293 -12.72 10.67 4.43
C TYR A 293 -12.36 11.26 5.79
N LEU A 294 -13.37 11.72 6.53
CA LEU A 294 -13.20 12.09 7.94
C LEU A 294 -13.04 10.82 8.78
N PRO A 295 -11.86 10.55 9.38
CA PRO A 295 -11.63 9.30 10.09
C PRO A 295 -12.33 9.26 11.45
N ILE A 296 -12.78 8.08 11.86
CA ILE A 296 -13.29 7.82 13.21
C ILE A 296 -12.08 7.57 14.12
N SER A 297 -11.80 8.52 15.01
CA SER A 297 -10.52 8.61 15.75
C SER A 297 -10.12 7.34 16.49
N ASN A 298 -11.07 6.64 17.10
CA ASN A 298 -10.80 5.41 17.85
C ASN A 298 -10.95 4.13 17.01
N LYS A 299 -11.17 4.22 15.69
CA LYS A 299 -11.38 3.05 14.83
C LYS A 299 -10.11 2.66 14.08
N VAL A 300 -9.76 1.38 14.15
CA VAL A 300 -8.56 0.82 13.51
C VAL A 300 -8.92 -0.43 12.74
N LEU A 301 -8.47 -0.53 11.49
CA LEU A 301 -8.52 -1.79 10.75
C LEU A 301 -7.19 -2.52 10.86
N TYR A 302 -7.28 -3.76 11.33
CA TYR A 302 -6.14 -4.59 11.66
C TYR A 302 -6.02 -5.73 10.64
N THR A 303 -5.09 -5.65 9.70
CA THR A 303 -5.00 -6.59 8.58
C THR A 303 -4.23 -7.87 8.95
N LEU A 304 -4.77 -9.03 8.53
CA LEU A 304 -4.40 -10.33 9.08
C LEU A 304 -4.06 -11.36 8.00
N HIS A 305 -2.98 -12.11 8.23
CA HIS A 305 -2.62 -13.27 7.42
C HIS A 305 -3.42 -14.52 7.79
N ASN A 306 -3.55 -14.76 9.11
CA ASN A 306 -4.32 -15.83 9.73
C ASN A 306 -5.28 -15.20 10.75
N ALA A 307 -6.50 -15.71 10.83
CA ALA A 307 -7.52 -15.21 11.74
C ALA A 307 -8.42 -16.33 12.27
N LEU A 308 -9.04 -16.09 13.43
CA LEU A 308 -10.16 -16.89 13.89
C LEU A 308 -11.40 -16.62 13.00
N PRO A 309 -12.34 -17.57 12.91
CA PRO A 309 -12.31 -18.92 13.51
C PRO A 309 -11.55 -19.95 12.65
N TYR A 310 -11.08 -19.57 11.45
CA TYR A 310 -10.59 -20.54 10.47
C TYR A 310 -9.16 -21.05 10.72
N ASN A 311 -8.36 -20.31 11.49
CA ASN A 311 -7.01 -20.72 11.89
C ASN A 311 -6.66 -20.19 13.29
N SER A 312 -6.21 -21.07 14.19
CA SER A 312 -5.83 -20.76 15.58
C SER A 312 -4.33 -20.86 15.85
N ALA A 313 -3.47 -20.67 14.83
CA ALA A 313 -2.02 -20.64 15.04
C ALA A 313 -1.59 -19.43 15.89
N GLY A 314 -0.35 -19.42 16.38
CA GLY A 314 0.14 -18.36 17.28
C GLY A 314 -0.05 -16.91 16.76
N TYR A 315 -0.03 -16.70 15.44
CA TYR A 315 -0.40 -15.41 14.85
C TYR A 315 -1.83 -14.98 15.19
N ALA A 316 -2.79 -15.90 15.07
CA ALA A 316 -4.19 -15.65 15.40
C ALA A 316 -4.39 -15.50 16.91
N THR A 317 -3.72 -16.31 17.74
CA THR A 317 -3.77 -16.20 19.21
C THR A 317 -3.27 -14.85 19.71
N ARG A 318 -2.10 -14.38 19.23
CA ARG A 318 -1.60 -13.02 19.53
C ARG A 318 -2.59 -11.95 19.10
N THR A 319 -3.04 -12.02 17.85
CA THR A 319 -4.01 -11.05 17.32
C THR A 319 -5.23 -10.98 18.22
N HIS A 320 -5.81 -12.12 18.55
CA HIS A 320 -7.02 -12.18 19.34
C HIS A 320 -6.80 -11.58 20.74
N GLY A 321 -5.75 -12.00 21.46
CA GLY A 321 -5.41 -11.45 22.77
C GLY A 321 -5.23 -9.93 22.75
N LEU A 322 -4.48 -9.40 21.77
CA LEU A 322 -4.24 -7.97 21.64
C LEU A 322 -5.52 -7.21 21.26
N LEU A 323 -6.29 -7.67 20.27
CA LEU A 323 -7.48 -6.97 19.79
C LEU A 323 -8.58 -6.95 20.87
N SER A 324 -8.75 -8.04 21.60
CA SER A 324 -9.69 -8.12 22.72
C SER A 324 -9.41 -7.03 23.77
N GLN A 325 -8.14 -6.77 24.10
CA GLN A 325 -7.79 -5.74 25.07
C GLN A 325 -7.83 -4.33 24.49
N LEU A 326 -7.40 -4.14 23.24
CA LEU A 326 -7.56 -2.85 22.56
C LEU A 326 -9.04 -2.41 22.53
N ASN A 327 -9.95 -3.35 22.27
CA ASN A 327 -11.39 -3.08 22.25
C ASN A 327 -11.94 -2.71 23.64
N LYS A 328 -11.44 -3.35 24.70
CA LYS A 328 -11.80 -2.99 26.09
C LYS A 328 -11.25 -1.62 26.51
N SER A 329 -10.15 -1.18 25.91
CA SER A 329 -9.55 0.15 26.13
C SER A 329 -10.26 1.29 25.39
N GLY A 330 -11.40 1.03 24.71
CA GLY A 330 -12.22 2.05 24.05
C GLY A 330 -11.91 2.28 22.57
N TYR A 331 -10.97 1.54 22.00
CA TYR A 331 -10.77 1.50 20.55
C TYR A 331 -11.80 0.55 19.88
N GLU A 332 -12.18 0.86 18.65
CA GLU A 332 -12.93 -0.05 17.78
C GLU A 332 -11.94 -0.68 16.79
N VAL A 333 -11.27 -1.75 17.22
CA VAL A 333 -10.31 -2.48 16.39
C VAL A 333 -10.98 -3.70 15.77
N GLN A 334 -11.02 -3.70 14.43
CA GLN A 334 -11.58 -4.77 13.64
C GLN A 334 -10.48 -5.53 12.91
N GLY A 335 -10.45 -6.86 13.04
CA GLY A 335 -9.59 -7.72 12.23
C GLY A 335 -10.08 -7.77 10.79
N VAL A 336 -9.21 -7.62 9.80
CA VAL A 336 -9.55 -7.70 8.37
C VAL A 336 -8.64 -8.72 7.70
N THR A 337 -9.20 -9.82 7.19
CA THR A 337 -8.38 -10.86 6.56
C THR A 337 -7.92 -10.45 5.18
N ARG A 338 -6.72 -10.89 4.81
CA ARG A 338 -6.16 -10.65 3.47
C ARG A 338 -7.03 -11.20 2.34
N LEU A 339 -6.87 -10.61 1.16
CA LEU A 339 -7.53 -11.07 -0.06
C LEU A 339 -7.15 -12.54 -0.36
N GLY A 340 -8.18 -13.38 -0.59
CA GLY A 340 -8.08 -14.82 -0.81
C GLY A 340 -8.29 -15.69 0.43
N TYR A 341 -8.25 -15.12 1.64
CA TYR A 341 -8.48 -15.86 2.87
C TYR A 341 -9.99 -16.15 3.07
N PRO A 342 -10.39 -17.34 3.58
CA PRO A 342 -9.57 -18.49 3.99
C PRO A 342 -9.30 -19.50 2.87
N TYR A 343 -9.87 -19.29 1.68
CA TYR A 343 -9.89 -20.27 0.58
C TYR A 343 -8.51 -20.66 0.05
N ASP A 344 -7.51 -19.80 0.22
CA ASP A 344 -6.14 -20.09 -0.21
C ASP A 344 -5.25 -20.69 0.89
N MET A 345 -5.84 -21.08 2.02
CA MET A 345 -5.18 -21.92 3.02
C MET A 345 -5.26 -23.40 2.63
N PRO A 346 -4.28 -24.22 3.04
CA PRO A 346 -4.34 -25.66 2.81
C PRO A 346 -5.62 -26.30 3.35
N ASN A 347 -6.26 -27.14 2.54
CA ASN A 347 -7.48 -27.89 2.84
C ASN A 347 -8.72 -27.01 3.08
N LYS A 348 -8.75 -25.80 2.51
CA LYS A 348 -9.88 -24.85 2.61
C LYS A 348 -10.37 -24.36 1.24
N GLU A 349 -9.79 -24.88 0.15
CA GLU A 349 -10.05 -24.48 -1.23
C GLU A 349 -11.52 -24.74 -1.63
N ASP A 350 -12.09 -25.84 -1.15
CA ASP A 350 -13.45 -26.30 -1.48
C ASP A 350 -14.49 -25.90 -0.42
N MET A 351 -14.15 -25.00 0.51
CA MET A 351 -15.15 -24.44 1.43
C MET A 351 -16.25 -23.73 0.66
N GLY A 352 -17.48 -23.74 1.18
CA GLY A 352 -18.57 -22.92 0.64
C GLY A 352 -18.39 -21.42 0.90
N PRO A 353 -19.35 -20.58 0.46
CA PRO A 353 -19.38 -19.17 0.83
C PRO A 353 -19.34 -18.97 2.36
N ILE A 354 -18.62 -17.95 2.81
CA ILE A 354 -18.52 -17.57 4.22
C ILE A 354 -19.18 -16.23 4.49
N PRO A 355 -19.62 -15.95 5.73
CA PRO A 355 -20.04 -14.62 6.14
C PRO A 355 -18.99 -13.55 5.85
N SER A 356 -19.42 -12.31 5.60
CA SER A 356 -18.51 -11.17 5.46
C SER A 356 -17.83 -10.78 6.77
N GLU A 357 -18.39 -11.20 7.90
CA GLU A 357 -17.91 -10.87 9.25
C GLU A 357 -18.20 -12.01 10.24
N HIS A 358 -17.27 -12.21 11.18
CA HIS A 358 -17.42 -13.08 12.34
C HIS A 358 -17.16 -12.31 13.63
N LEU A 359 -17.93 -12.63 14.67
CA LEU A 359 -17.67 -12.17 16.04
C LEU A 359 -17.14 -13.36 16.85
N VAL A 360 -15.92 -13.23 17.39
CA VAL A 360 -15.30 -14.23 18.26
C VAL A 360 -14.88 -13.52 19.54
N ASP A 361 -15.43 -13.92 20.68
CA ASP A 361 -15.15 -13.36 22.01
C ASP A 361 -15.18 -11.81 22.06
N GLY A 362 -16.12 -11.20 21.33
CA GLY A 362 -16.27 -9.74 21.24
C GLY A 362 -15.34 -9.03 20.24
N VAL A 363 -14.48 -9.76 19.53
CA VAL A 363 -13.64 -9.24 18.44
C VAL A 363 -14.28 -9.53 17.09
N SER A 364 -14.46 -8.48 16.29
CA SER A 364 -14.96 -8.57 14.92
C SER A 364 -13.82 -8.90 13.92
N TYR A 365 -14.09 -9.84 13.02
CA TYR A 365 -13.22 -10.25 11.92
C TYR A 365 -13.97 -10.14 10.60
N ALA A 366 -13.61 -9.16 9.77
CA ALA A 366 -14.14 -8.98 8.42
C ALA A 366 -13.31 -9.72 7.36
N HIS A 367 -13.98 -10.16 6.30
CA HIS A 367 -13.39 -10.93 5.20
C HIS A 367 -13.49 -10.19 3.86
N LEU A 368 -12.34 -9.91 3.25
CA LEU A 368 -12.27 -9.35 1.88
C LEU A 368 -12.61 -10.39 0.79
N SER A 369 -12.77 -11.66 1.14
CA SER A 369 -13.15 -12.73 0.23
C SER A 369 -14.19 -13.62 0.91
N THR A 370 -15.40 -13.65 0.37
CA THR A 370 -16.56 -14.35 0.96
C THR A 370 -17.08 -15.50 0.09
N THR A 371 -16.55 -15.63 -1.12
CA THR A 371 -16.92 -16.69 -2.07
C THR A 371 -15.70 -17.53 -2.44
N PRO A 372 -15.88 -18.83 -2.73
CA PRO A 372 -14.77 -19.73 -3.02
C PRO A 372 -13.92 -19.26 -4.20
N GLY A 373 -12.60 -19.30 -4.04
CA GLY A 373 -11.64 -18.91 -5.06
C GLY A 373 -10.24 -18.74 -4.50
N VAL A 374 -9.25 -19.42 -5.10
CA VAL A 374 -7.85 -19.28 -4.70
C VAL A 374 -7.24 -18.05 -5.37
N GLU A 375 -6.79 -17.12 -4.54
CA GLU A 375 -6.22 -15.86 -5.00
C GLU A 375 -4.77 -16.02 -5.49
N ARG A 376 -4.49 -15.53 -6.70
CA ARG A 376 -3.16 -15.62 -7.31
C ARG A 376 -2.24 -14.53 -6.76
N LYS A 377 -1.20 -14.96 -6.04
CA LYS A 377 -0.22 -14.05 -5.41
C LYS A 377 0.93 -13.62 -6.32
N ASN A 378 1.05 -14.22 -7.50
CA ASN A 378 2.08 -13.89 -8.49
C ASN A 378 1.45 -13.39 -9.80
N PRO A 379 2.00 -12.32 -10.40
CA PRO A 379 3.11 -11.49 -9.90
C PRO A 379 2.74 -10.72 -8.61
N LEU A 380 3.74 -10.50 -7.74
CA LEU A 380 3.52 -9.92 -6.41
C LEU A 380 2.90 -8.51 -6.49
N PHE A 381 3.37 -7.70 -7.42
CA PHE A 381 2.88 -6.33 -7.61
C PHE A 381 1.37 -6.34 -7.83
N ASP A 382 0.88 -7.12 -8.81
CA ASP A 382 -0.54 -7.21 -9.15
C ASP A 382 -1.41 -7.71 -7.98
N TYR A 383 -0.91 -8.68 -7.22
CA TYR A 383 -1.60 -9.14 -6.02
C TYR A 383 -1.74 -8.03 -4.97
N VAL A 384 -0.64 -7.33 -4.67
CA VAL A 384 -0.67 -6.20 -3.73
C VAL A 384 -1.60 -5.09 -4.21
N GLN A 385 -1.64 -4.80 -5.52
CA GLN A 385 -2.55 -3.79 -6.07
C GLN A 385 -4.03 -4.14 -5.85
N ARG A 386 -4.42 -5.40 -6.10
CA ARG A 386 -5.80 -5.87 -5.91
C ARG A 386 -6.16 -5.97 -4.44
N TYR A 387 -5.26 -6.45 -3.60
CA TYR A 387 -5.47 -6.49 -2.16
C TYR A 387 -5.61 -5.07 -1.57
N ALA A 388 -4.71 -4.14 -1.95
CA ALA A 388 -4.81 -2.75 -1.52
C ALA A 388 -6.11 -2.06 -2.00
N ALA A 389 -6.59 -2.38 -3.20
CA ALA A 389 -7.86 -1.84 -3.71
C ALA A 389 -9.06 -2.35 -2.89
N ALA A 390 -9.14 -3.66 -2.63
CA ALA A 390 -10.21 -4.24 -1.80
C ALA A 390 -10.19 -3.68 -0.36
N LEU A 391 -8.99 -3.56 0.23
CA LEU A 391 -8.82 -2.97 1.56
C LEU A 391 -9.19 -1.47 1.57
N GLN A 392 -8.84 -0.73 0.52
CA GLN A 392 -9.21 0.67 0.39
C GLN A 392 -10.72 0.86 0.30
N GLU A 393 -11.41 0.04 -0.51
CA GLU A 393 -12.88 0.07 -0.62
C GLU A 393 -13.54 -0.19 0.73
N PHE A 394 -13.12 -1.25 1.43
CA PHE A 394 -13.60 -1.56 2.77
C PHE A 394 -13.32 -0.42 3.77
N ALA A 395 -12.13 0.18 3.72
CA ALA A 395 -11.76 1.27 4.60
C ALA A 395 -12.53 2.58 4.32
N MET A 396 -12.96 2.85 3.08
CA MET A 396 -13.78 4.02 2.77
C MET A 396 -15.15 3.96 3.47
N ASP A 397 -15.72 2.76 3.62
CA ASP A 397 -16.97 2.54 4.37
C ASP A 397 -16.73 2.54 5.89
N ALA A 398 -15.72 1.78 6.34
CA ALA A 398 -15.41 1.64 7.76
C ALA A 398 -14.83 2.92 8.40
N ARG A 399 -14.20 3.80 7.60
CA ARG A 399 -13.56 5.08 7.99
C ARG A 399 -12.59 4.99 9.19
N PRO A 400 -11.63 4.06 9.22
CA PRO A 400 -10.65 3.97 10.31
C PRO A 400 -9.70 5.17 10.33
N ALA A 401 -9.19 5.52 11.51
CA ALA A 401 -8.09 6.48 11.65
C ALA A 401 -6.72 5.89 11.32
N VAL A 402 -6.54 4.57 11.47
CA VAL A 402 -5.26 3.88 11.23
C VAL A 402 -5.51 2.54 10.54
N LEU A 403 -4.63 2.17 9.59
CA LEU A 403 -4.52 0.78 9.13
C LEU A 403 -3.29 0.11 9.76
N HIS A 404 -3.50 -0.98 10.50
CA HIS A 404 -2.44 -1.73 11.17
C HIS A 404 -2.27 -3.09 10.51
N ALA A 405 -1.13 -3.37 9.89
CA ALA A 405 -0.83 -4.68 9.32
C ALA A 405 0.00 -5.53 10.26
N ALA A 406 -0.48 -6.74 10.55
CA ALA A 406 0.37 -7.79 11.08
C ALA A 406 1.01 -8.59 9.95
N SER A 407 2.26 -9.01 10.15
CA SER A 407 3.05 -9.82 9.21
C SER A 407 2.20 -10.77 8.35
N ASN A 408 2.50 -10.88 7.06
CA ASN A 408 3.81 -10.69 6.43
C ASN A 408 3.85 -9.55 5.40
N HIS A 409 4.90 -9.48 4.58
CA HIS A 409 5.08 -8.48 3.53
C HIS A 409 3.87 -8.31 2.59
N TRP A 410 3.03 -9.33 2.38
CA TRP A 410 1.80 -9.15 1.61
C TRP A 410 0.84 -8.18 2.30
N ASN A 411 0.61 -8.39 3.61
CA ASN A 411 -0.22 -7.49 4.41
C ASN A 411 0.43 -6.13 4.57
N GLY A 412 1.74 -6.09 4.87
CA GLY A 412 2.48 -4.84 5.02
C GLY A 412 2.41 -3.99 3.75
N LEU A 413 2.79 -4.53 2.60
CA LEU A 413 2.78 -3.79 1.33
C LEU A 413 1.37 -3.34 0.93
N ALA A 414 0.36 -4.20 1.05
CA ALA A 414 -1.01 -3.84 0.69
C ALA A 414 -1.61 -2.78 1.63
N THR A 415 -1.36 -2.91 2.93
CA THR A 415 -1.85 -1.97 3.94
C THR A 415 -1.21 -0.61 3.82
N VAL A 416 0.12 -0.56 3.66
CA VAL A 416 0.85 0.69 3.44
C VAL A 416 0.40 1.34 2.13
N THR A 417 0.22 0.55 1.06
CA THR A 417 -0.31 1.05 -0.22
C THR A 417 -1.71 1.65 -0.05
N ALA A 418 -2.63 0.96 0.64
CA ALA A 418 -3.99 1.43 0.87
C ALA A 418 -4.01 2.68 1.76
N ALA A 419 -3.28 2.69 2.87
CA ALA A 419 -3.18 3.82 3.78
C ALA A 419 -2.61 5.07 3.08
N ASN A 420 -1.55 4.90 2.29
CA ASN A 420 -0.96 5.99 1.51
C ASN A 420 -1.95 6.57 0.49
N ARG A 421 -2.73 5.72 -0.19
CA ARG A 421 -3.79 6.19 -1.10
C ARG A 421 -4.88 6.97 -0.36
N LEU A 422 -5.29 6.46 0.80
CA LEU A 422 -6.34 7.02 1.63
C LEU A 422 -5.92 8.29 2.39
N GLY A 423 -4.62 8.59 2.48
CA GLY A 423 -4.11 9.74 3.24
C GLY A 423 -4.03 9.53 4.76
N ILE A 424 -4.28 8.32 5.26
CA ILE A 424 -4.26 7.98 6.69
C ILE A 424 -2.96 7.27 7.10
N PRO A 425 -2.55 7.30 8.38
CA PRO A 425 -1.35 6.60 8.85
C PRO A 425 -1.47 5.08 8.76
N SER A 426 -0.33 4.42 8.61
CA SER A 426 -0.20 2.95 8.66
C SER A 426 0.79 2.48 9.71
N ILE A 427 0.51 1.31 10.29
CA ILE A 427 1.45 0.55 11.12
C ILE A 427 1.78 -0.76 10.41
N TYR A 428 3.06 -1.14 10.39
CA TYR A 428 3.46 -2.50 10.04
C TYR A 428 4.12 -3.21 11.23
N GLU A 429 3.44 -4.21 11.78
CA GLU A 429 3.94 -5.07 12.85
C GLU A 429 4.61 -6.32 12.29
N VAL A 430 5.92 -6.40 12.50
CA VAL A 430 6.77 -7.53 12.14
C VAL A 430 6.85 -8.49 13.32
N ARG A 431 6.10 -9.58 13.24
CA ARG A 431 6.03 -10.65 14.26
C ARG A 431 6.97 -11.82 13.95
N GLY A 432 7.55 -11.83 12.76
CA GLY A 432 8.45 -12.87 12.29
C GLY A 432 8.78 -12.67 10.82
N LEU A 433 9.83 -13.34 10.38
CA LEU A 433 10.38 -13.20 9.03
C LEU A 433 10.32 -14.57 8.34
N TRP A 434 9.37 -14.70 7.41
CA TRP A 434 9.02 -15.98 6.81
C TRP A 434 10.16 -16.60 6.00
N GLU A 435 10.98 -15.76 5.37
CA GLU A 435 12.20 -16.18 4.71
C GLU A 435 13.22 -16.73 5.70
N VAL A 436 13.31 -16.17 6.91
CA VAL A 436 14.19 -16.71 7.95
C VAL A 436 13.65 -18.04 8.46
N THR A 437 12.35 -18.15 8.72
CA THR A 437 11.71 -19.40 9.13
C THR A 437 11.88 -20.50 8.08
N ARG A 438 11.76 -20.18 6.79
CA ARG A 438 12.00 -21.15 5.72
C ARG A 438 13.48 -21.50 5.60
N GLY A 439 14.36 -20.50 5.70
CA GLY A 439 15.81 -20.67 5.64
C GLY A 439 16.37 -21.56 6.75
N SER A 440 15.75 -21.57 7.93
CA SER A 440 16.15 -22.47 9.02
C SER A 440 15.86 -23.94 8.72
N ARG A 441 14.92 -24.24 7.81
CA ARG A 441 14.59 -25.61 7.36
C ARG A 441 15.31 -26.00 6.08
N ASN A 442 15.73 -25.01 5.30
CA ASN A 442 16.39 -25.20 4.02
C ASN A 442 17.54 -24.17 3.90
N PRO A 443 18.73 -24.49 4.44
CA PRO A 443 19.87 -23.58 4.44
C PRO A 443 20.31 -23.15 3.03
N GLU A 444 20.21 -24.04 2.04
CA GLU A 444 20.55 -23.74 0.65
C GLU A 444 19.65 -22.63 0.07
N TRP A 445 18.42 -22.52 0.55
CA TRP A 445 17.46 -21.51 0.11
C TRP A 445 17.83 -20.08 0.56
N VAL A 446 18.62 -19.92 1.63
CA VAL A 446 19.03 -18.60 2.17
C VAL A 446 19.81 -17.78 1.13
N GLY A 447 20.61 -18.43 0.29
CA GLY A 447 21.33 -17.80 -0.83
C GLY A 447 20.47 -17.50 -2.06
N GLY A 448 19.19 -17.87 -2.05
CA GLY A 448 18.30 -17.84 -3.20
C GLY A 448 17.72 -16.45 -3.53
N GLY A 449 17.27 -16.28 -4.77
CA GLY A 449 16.60 -15.05 -5.22
C GLY A 449 15.29 -14.77 -4.48
N MET A 450 14.52 -15.82 -4.15
CA MET A 450 13.27 -15.69 -3.41
C MET A 450 13.47 -15.25 -1.95
N TYR A 451 14.54 -15.71 -1.28
CA TYR A 451 14.89 -15.22 0.05
C TYR A 451 15.13 -13.71 0.01
N ARG A 452 16.02 -13.26 -0.91
CA ARG A 452 16.32 -11.83 -1.08
C ARG A 452 15.09 -11.01 -1.44
N MET A 453 14.22 -11.55 -2.29
CA MET A 453 12.96 -10.90 -2.64
C MET A 453 12.10 -10.69 -1.40
N ILE A 454 11.81 -11.75 -0.64
CA ILE A 454 10.94 -11.66 0.53
C ILE A 454 11.56 -10.72 1.58
N ALA A 455 12.85 -10.88 1.88
CA ALA A 455 13.57 -10.00 2.81
C ALA A 455 13.47 -8.52 2.38
N ARG A 456 13.58 -8.24 1.06
CA ARG A 456 13.43 -6.90 0.52
C ARG A 456 11.99 -6.38 0.63
N MET A 457 10.99 -7.21 0.37
CA MET A 457 9.58 -6.82 0.47
C MET A 457 9.14 -6.57 1.92
N GLU A 458 9.67 -7.34 2.88
CA GLU A 458 9.52 -7.07 4.31
C GLU A 458 10.13 -5.70 4.68
N ALA A 459 11.34 -5.42 4.19
CA ALA A 459 12.01 -4.14 4.42
C ALA A 459 11.27 -2.96 3.79
N ASP A 460 10.81 -3.09 2.53
CA ASP A 460 10.09 -2.03 1.84
C ASP A 460 8.73 -1.74 2.51
N ALA A 461 8.01 -2.77 2.98
CA ALA A 461 6.79 -2.59 3.76
C ALA A 461 7.05 -1.84 5.07
N ALA A 462 8.10 -2.21 5.81
CA ALA A 462 8.47 -1.55 7.06
C ALA A 462 8.95 -0.10 6.83
N GLN A 463 9.78 0.15 5.83
CA GLN A 463 10.27 1.50 5.49
C GLN A 463 9.13 2.44 5.08
N GLY A 464 8.13 1.90 4.38
CA GLY A 464 6.98 2.66 3.90
C GLY A 464 5.88 2.93 4.93
N ALA A 465 5.85 2.18 6.03
CA ALA A 465 4.86 2.38 7.09
C ALA A 465 5.14 3.67 7.90
N THR A 466 4.09 4.24 8.51
CA THR A 466 4.24 5.43 9.37
C THR A 466 4.89 5.07 10.71
N ARG A 467 4.55 3.90 11.25
CA ARG A 467 5.19 3.27 12.41
C ARG A 467 5.42 1.79 12.14
N VAL A 468 6.41 1.22 12.79
CA VAL A 468 6.75 -0.20 12.73
C VAL A 468 6.74 -0.75 14.14
N LEU A 469 6.13 -1.91 14.32
CA LEU A 469 6.17 -2.64 15.58
C LEU A 469 6.96 -3.94 15.42
N THR A 470 7.75 -4.31 16.41
CA THR A 470 8.39 -5.63 16.47
C THR A 470 8.09 -6.32 17.79
N ILE A 471 8.20 -7.65 17.84
CA ILE A 471 7.91 -8.42 19.06
C ILE A 471 9.15 -8.73 19.93
N THR A 472 10.34 -8.36 19.46
CA THR A 472 11.64 -8.55 20.13
C THR A 472 12.60 -7.43 19.73
N GLU A 473 13.62 -7.21 20.55
CA GLU A 473 14.75 -6.31 20.20
C GLU A 473 15.57 -6.87 19.04
N ALA A 474 15.71 -8.20 18.96
CA ALA A 474 16.41 -8.86 17.85
C ALA A 474 15.75 -8.56 16.48
N LEU A 475 14.41 -8.57 16.40
CA LEU A 475 13.71 -8.17 15.18
C LEU A 475 13.84 -6.68 14.88
N LYS A 476 13.84 -5.81 15.90
CA LYS A 476 14.13 -4.38 15.73
C LYS A 476 15.51 -4.19 15.10
N GLY A 477 16.54 -4.83 15.66
CA GLY A 477 17.91 -4.79 15.12
C GLY A 477 18.01 -5.34 13.69
N GLU A 478 17.25 -6.39 13.36
CA GLU A 478 17.16 -6.93 12.01
C GLU A 478 16.58 -5.92 11.01
N LEU A 479 15.49 -5.24 11.36
CA LEU A 479 14.87 -4.23 10.50
C LEU A 479 15.74 -2.99 10.33
N ILE A 480 16.43 -2.54 11.39
CA ILE A 480 17.42 -1.45 11.30
C ILE A 480 18.52 -1.82 10.31
N ARG A 481 19.05 -3.05 10.38
CA ARG A 481 20.06 -3.53 9.44
C ARG A 481 19.55 -3.61 8.00
N ARG A 482 18.25 -3.76 7.82
CA ARG A 482 17.56 -3.72 6.51
C ARG A 482 17.23 -2.30 6.05
N GLY A 483 17.63 -1.27 6.79
CA GLY A 483 17.47 0.14 6.42
C GLY A 483 16.16 0.78 6.87
N VAL A 484 15.46 0.21 7.86
CA VAL A 484 14.33 0.86 8.51
C VAL A 484 14.85 1.84 9.57
N ASP A 485 14.34 3.08 9.57
CA ASP A 485 14.73 4.09 10.55
C ASP A 485 14.37 3.63 11.98
N GLU A 486 15.33 3.73 12.90
CA GLU A 486 15.13 3.27 14.28
C GLU A 486 13.96 3.99 14.98
N ASP A 487 13.81 5.30 14.77
CA ASP A 487 12.76 6.13 15.38
C ASP A 487 11.34 5.74 14.96
N LYS A 488 11.19 4.94 13.90
CA LYS A 488 9.89 4.39 13.48
C LYS A 488 9.52 3.12 14.23
N ILE A 489 10.49 2.44 14.87
CA ILE A 489 10.32 1.09 15.39
C ILE A 489 10.10 1.12 16.91
N SER A 490 8.96 0.56 17.34
CA SER A 490 8.68 0.29 18.75
C SER A 490 8.59 -1.21 19.00
N VAL A 491 9.09 -1.67 20.14
CA VAL A 491 9.00 -3.09 20.53
C VAL A 491 7.75 -3.30 21.37
N VAL A 492 6.81 -4.10 20.86
CA VAL A 492 5.60 -4.54 21.55
C VAL A 492 5.65 -6.06 21.67
N PRO A 493 6.19 -6.59 22.78
CA PRO A 493 6.48 -8.01 22.93
C PRO A 493 5.22 -8.88 22.92
N ASN A 494 5.44 -10.19 22.91
CA ASN A 494 4.37 -11.16 23.14
C ASN A 494 3.88 -11.12 24.59
N GLY A 495 2.63 -11.52 24.78
CA GLY A 495 1.99 -11.59 26.08
C GLY A 495 1.02 -12.76 26.21
N VAL A 496 0.28 -12.75 27.30
CA VAL A 496 -0.69 -13.78 27.67
C VAL A 496 -1.93 -13.14 28.31
N ASP A 497 -3.06 -13.82 28.20
CA ASP A 497 -4.27 -13.47 28.96
C ASP A 497 -4.18 -14.08 30.36
N THR A 498 -3.76 -13.30 31.35
CA THR A 498 -3.62 -13.80 32.73
C THR A 498 -4.94 -13.94 33.47
N ALA A 499 -6.05 -13.43 32.90
CA ALA A 499 -7.38 -13.70 33.41
C ALA A 499 -7.85 -15.11 33.03
N ARG A 500 -7.43 -15.60 31.85
CA ARG A 500 -7.65 -16.98 31.43
C ARG A 500 -6.63 -17.94 32.06
N PHE A 501 -5.34 -17.72 31.83
CA PHE A 501 -4.30 -18.63 32.31
C PHE A 501 -3.98 -18.36 33.77
N GLN A 502 -4.68 -19.08 34.66
CA GLN A 502 -4.48 -19.01 36.10
C GLN A 502 -4.11 -20.38 36.67
N PRO A 503 -3.30 -20.43 37.75
CA PRO A 503 -3.05 -21.69 38.44
C PRO A 503 -4.36 -22.34 38.87
N VAL A 504 -4.52 -23.61 38.50
CA VAL A 504 -5.65 -24.46 38.88
C VAL A 504 -5.13 -25.74 39.51
N ASP A 505 -5.98 -26.40 40.28
CA ASP A 505 -5.67 -27.71 40.85
C ASP A 505 -5.41 -28.75 39.75
N LYS A 506 -4.50 -29.71 40.03
CA LYS A 506 -4.20 -30.80 39.10
C LYS A 506 -5.48 -31.57 38.77
N ASP A 507 -5.77 -31.75 37.49
CA ASP A 507 -6.90 -32.58 37.05
C ASP A 507 -6.58 -34.06 37.30
N MET A 508 -7.10 -34.59 38.41
CA MET A 508 -6.86 -35.98 38.82
C MET A 508 -7.52 -37.01 37.90
N SER A 509 -8.49 -36.63 37.06
CA SER A 509 -9.03 -37.53 36.04
C SER A 509 -8.02 -37.72 34.92
N LEU A 510 -7.43 -36.62 34.44
CA LEU A 510 -6.39 -36.63 33.42
C LEU A 510 -5.12 -37.32 33.90
N VAL A 511 -4.72 -37.10 35.16
CA VAL A 511 -3.58 -37.81 35.79
C VAL A 511 -3.77 -39.32 35.70
N ARG A 512 -4.97 -39.84 35.98
CA ARG A 512 -5.25 -41.29 35.90
C ARG A 512 -5.31 -41.79 34.46
N GLU A 513 -5.96 -41.04 33.58
CA GLU A 513 -6.09 -41.36 32.15
C GLU A 513 -4.73 -41.50 31.48
N LEU A 514 -3.80 -40.60 31.79
CA LEU A 514 -2.47 -40.54 31.20
C LEU A 514 -1.40 -41.31 31.99
N GLY A 515 -1.75 -41.98 33.10
CA GLY A 515 -0.81 -42.77 33.90
C GLY A 515 0.23 -41.95 34.68
N LEU A 516 -0.08 -40.70 35.03
CA LEU A 516 0.86 -39.72 35.61
C LEU A 516 0.93 -39.79 37.15
N LEU A 517 0.29 -40.78 37.78
CA LEU A 517 0.21 -40.86 39.23
C LEU A 517 1.61 -41.04 39.85
N GLY A 518 1.96 -40.15 40.78
CA GLY A 518 3.27 -40.16 41.45
C GLY A 518 4.44 -39.73 40.57
N LYS A 519 4.17 -39.18 39.37
CA LYS A 519 5.20 -38.67 38.46
C LYS A 519 5.27 -37.14 38.53
N THR A 520 6.47 -36.58 38.39
CA THR A 520 6.66 -35.18 38.03
C THR A 520 6.54 -35.03 36.51
N VAL A 521 5.63 -34.18 36.04
CA VAL A 521 5.31 -34.08 34.62
C VAL A 521 6.11 -32.97 33.94
N ILE A 522 6.89 -33.34 32.95
CA ILE A 522 7.63 -32.44 32.05
C ILE A 522 6.77 -32.23 30.80
N GLY A 523 6.11 -31.07 30.69
CA GLY A 523 5.04 -30.83 29.73
C GLY A 523 5.35 -29.78 28.67
N TYR A 524 5.26 -30.16 27.39
CA TYR A 524 5.26 -29.23 26.25
C TYR A 524 3.87 -29.15 25.63
N ILE A 525 3.31 -27.94 25.54
CA ILE A 525 1.99 -27.70 24.93
C ILE A 525 2.13 -26.70 23.79
N GLY A 526 1.87 -27.14 22.55
CA GLY A 526 1.79 -26.28 21.38
C GLY A 526 2.29 -26.94 20.09
N SER A 527 2.66 -26.13 19.09
CA SER A 527 3.04 -26.62 17.77
C SER A 527 4.29 -27.50 17.80
N ILE A 528 4.24 -28.64 17.11
CA ILE A 528 5.32 -29.63 17.04
C ILE A 528 6.10 -29.43 15.74
N LEU A 529 7.15 -28.62 15.82
CA LEU A 529 7.97 -28.20 14.69
C LEU A 529 9.44 -28.51 14.96
N ASP A 530 10.20 -28.66 13.88
CA ASP A 530 11.62 -29.01 13.85
C ASP A 530 12.49 -28.08 14.71
N TYR A 531 12.30 -26.77 14.58
CA TYR A 531 13.10 -25.78 15.31
C TYR A 531 12.76 -25.64 16.80
N GLU A 532 11.65 -26.23 17.27
CA GLU A 532 11.25 -26.21 18.69
C GLU A 532 12.15 -27.11 19.55
N GLY A 533 12.96 -27.98 18.93
CA GLY A 533 14.01 -28.73 19.61
C GLY A 533 13.52 -29.88 20.48
N LEU A 534 12.29 -30.37 20.27
CA LEU A 534 11.72 -31.49 21.03
C LEU A 534 12.54 -32.78 20.93
N GLU A 535 13.36 -32.92 19.88
CA GLU A 535 14.37 -33.96 19.78
C GLU A 535 15.32 -33.98 21.00
N LEU A 536 15.77 -32.81 21.46
CA LEU A 536 16.63 -32.69 22.63
C LEU A 536 15.90 -33.14 23.90
N LEU A 537 14.60 -32.86 24.00
CA LEU A 537 13.78 -33.32 25.12
C LEU A 537 13.65 -34.84 25.15
N LEU A 538 13.45 -35.48 24.00
CA LEU A 538 13.38 -36.95 23.90
C LEU A 538 14.73 -37.61 24.24
N LEU A 539 15.85 -37.02 23.79
CA LEU A 539 17.19 -37.49 24.15
C LEU A 539 17.48 -37.33 25.65
N ALA A 540 17.07 -36.21 26.25
CA ALA A 540 17.16 -36.00 27.70
C ALA A 540 16.30 -37.02 28.47
N ALA A 541 15.08 -37.29 28.01
CA ALA A 541 14.18 -38.27 28.61
C ALA A 541 14.79 -39.69 28.59
N ARG A 542 15.37 -40.11 27.46
CA ARG A 542 16.11 -41.37 27.34
C ARG A 542 17.23 -41.48 28.35
N SER A 543 18.03 -40.41 28.47
CA SER A 543 19.14 -40.38 29.42
C SER A 543 18.66 -40.51 30.86
N MET A 544 17.62 -39.76 31.24
CA MET A 544 17.03 -39.81 32.59
C MET A 544 16.40 -41.17 32.91
N LYS A 545 15.66 -41.79 31.98
CA LYS A 545 14.99 -43.09 32.17
C LYS A 545 15.93 -44.18 32.70
N SER A 546 17.22 -44.12 32.34
CA SER A 546 18.21 -45.10 32.82
C SER A 546 18.49 -45.06 34.32
N THR A 547 18.10 -43.98 35.01
CA THR A 547 18.44 -43.72 36.42
C THR A 547 17.25 -43.37 37.31
N ARG A 548 16.07 -43.08 36.73
CA ARG A 548 14.88 -42.68 37.49
C ARG A 548 13.59 -43.03 36.76
N ASP A 549 12.54 -43.28 37.54
CA ASP A 549 11.20 -43.63 37.05
C ASP A 549 10.12 -42.65 37.54
N ASP A 550 10.46 -41.61 38.30
CA ASP A 550 9.54 -40.66 38.95
C ASP A 550 9.12 -39.47 38.08
N PHE A 551 9.37 -39.51 36.76
CA PHE A 551 8.99 -38.45 35.83
C PHE A 551 8.18 -38.99 34.65
N HIS A 552 7.49 -38.09 33.95
CA HIS A 552 6.81 -38.38 32.68
C HIS A 552 6.89 -37.18 31.74
N VAL A 553 7.14 -37.41 30.45
CA VAL A 553 7.13 -36.37 29.43
C VAL A 553 5.78 -36.35 28.73
N LEU A 554 5.12 -35.20 28.75
CA LEU A 554 3.81 -35.00 28.11
C LEU A 554 3.94 -33.98 26.98
N ILE A 555 3.66 -34.41 25.75
CA ILE A 555 3.71 -33.56 24.55
C ILE A 555 2.29 -33.43 23.99
N VAL A 556 1.73 -32.22 24.13
CA VAL A 556 0.37 -31.87 23.70
C VAL A 556 0.44 -30.94 22.50
N GLY A 557 -0.27 -31.29 21.43
CA GLY A 557 -0.33 -30.50 20.22
C GLY A 557 -0.03 -31.29 18.96
N ASP A 558 0.20 -30.54 17.88
CA ASP A 558 0.21 -31.06 16.52
C ASP A 558 1.20 -30.25 15.65
N GLY A 559 1.64 -30.84 14.55
CA GLY A 559 2.61 -30.22 13.65
C GLY A 559 3.34 -31.24 12.79
N ALA A 560 4.12 -30.73 11.84
CA ALA A 560 4.77 -31.53 10.80
C ALA A 560 5.70 -32.64 11.35
N GLU A 561 6.24 -32.46 12.56
CA GLU A 561 7.21 -33.39 13.15
C GLU A 561 6.57 -34.42 14.10
N LEU A 562 5.25 -34.38 14.33
CA LEU A 562 4.58 -35.24 15.31
C LEU A 562 4.86 -36.74 15.08
N GLU A 563 4.64 -37.22 13.86
CA GLU A 563 4.86 -38.64 13.55
C GLU A 563 6.33 -39.02 13.62
N ARG A 564 7.26 -38.13 13.21
CA ARG A 564 8.71 -38.36 13.37
C ARG A 564 9.08 -38.56 14.84
N PHE A 565 8.56 -37.71 15.73
CA PHE A 565 8.88 -37.81 17.16
C PHE A 565 8.24 -39.00 17.85
N LYS A 566 7.04 -39.44 17.42
CA LYS A 566 6.47 -40.72 17.88
C LYS A 566 7.34 -41.91 17.48
N THR A 567 7.79 -41.97 16.22
CA THR A 567 8.72 -43.01 15.76
C THR A 567 10.02 -43.00 16.56
N MET A 568 10.63 -41.82 16.73
CA MET A 568 11.84 -41.65 17.53
C MET A 568 11.65 -42.11 18.99
N SER A 569 10.50 -41.83 19.60
CA SER A 569 10.18 -42.32 20.95
C SER A 569 10.17 -43.84 21.06
N GLY A 570 9.76 -44.54 19.99
CA GLY A 570 9.85 -46.00 19.90
C GLY A 570 11.29 -46.49 19.72
N GLU A 571 12.04 -45.86 18.81
CA GLU A 571 13.46 -46.19 18.54
C GLU A 571 14.37 -45.97 19.75
N LEU A 572 14.05 -44.96 20.57
CA LEU A 572 14.78 -44.65 21.81
C LEU A 572 14.34 -45.51 23.01
N ASP A 573 13.32 -46.36 22.85
CA ASP A 573 12.70 -47.15 23.93
C ASP A 573 12.26 -46.30 25.13
N ILE A 574 11.50 -45.22 24.88
CA ILE A 574 10.99 -44.29 25.91
C ILE A 574 9.46 -44.09 25.83
N HIS A 575 8.76 -44.92 25.06
CA HIS A 575 7.31 -44.83 24.84
C HIS A 575 6.46 -45.00 26.12
N ASP A 576 7.02 -45.59 27.17
CA ASP A 576 6.44 -45.77 28.50
C ASP A 576 6.56 -44.53 29.39
N VAL A 577 7.50 -43.62 29.10
CA VAL A 577 7.73 -42.38 29.85
C VAL A 577 7.45 -41.12 29.03
N VAL A 578 6.97 -41.27 27.79
CA VAL A 578 6.60 -40.17 26.89
C VAL A 578 5.20 -40.39 26.34
N THR A 579 4.31 -39.40 26.48
CA THR A 579 2.97 -39.43 25.88
C THR A 579 2.79 -38.28 24.90
N PHE A 580 2.32 -38.61 23.70
CA PHE A 580 1.87 -37.67 22.68
C PHE A 580 0.34 -37.70 22.60
N THR A 581 -0.33 -36.59 22.91
CA THR A 581 -1.81 -36.55 22.89
C THR A 581 -2.36 -36.18 21.50
N GLY A 582 -1.54 -35.59 20.64
CA GLY A 582 -2.01 -34.91 19.44
C GLY A 582 -2.70 -33.58 19.76
N ARG A 583 -3.41 -33.03 18.77
CA ARG A 583 -4.18 -31.79 18.91
C ARG A 583 -5.32 -31.98 19.91
N VAL A 584 -5.46 -31.04 20.84
CA VAL A 584 -6.57 -30.98 21.80
C VAL A 584 -7.42 -29.72 21.55
N PRO A 585 -8.70 -29.71 21.96
CA PRO A 585 -9.53 -28.51 21.94
C PRO A 585 -8.89 -27.36 22.71
N HIS A 586 -9.16 -26.12 22.30
CA HIS A 586 -8.50 -24.95 22.89
C HIS A 586 -8.95 -24.70 24.33
N GLU A 587 -10.21 -25.01 24.62
CA GLU A 587 -10.81 -24.97 25.95
C GLU A 587 -10.18 -25.97 26.93
N ASP A 588 -9.54 -27.04 26.45
CA ASP A 588 -8.90 -28.05 27.30
C ASP A 588 -7.44 -27.71 27.65
N VAL A 589 -6.85 -26.67 27.05
CA VAL A 589 -5.42 -26.35 27.22
C VAL A 589 -5.06 -26.10 28.69
N GLU A 590 -5.89 -25.39 29.45
CA GLU A 590 -5.69 -25.13 30.89
C GLU A 590 -5.72 -26.42 31.72
N LYS A 591 -6.59 -27.37 31.34
CA LYS A 591 -6.65 -28.71 31.95
C LYS A 591 -5.35 -29.48 31.74
N TYR A 592 -4.74 -29.42 30.56
CA TYR A 592 -3.43 -30.04 30.32
C TYR A 592 -2.31 -29.32 31.08
N TYR A 593 -2.30 -28.00 31.13
CA TYR A 593 -1.33 -27.27 31.97
C TYR A 593 -1.47 -27.64 33.44
N SER A 594 -2.68 -27.92 33.95
CA SER A 594 -2.89 -28.28 35.36
C SER A 594 -1.98 -29.42 35.82
N VAL A 595 -1.73 -30.42 34.98
CA VAL A 595 -0.92 -31.60 35.33
C VAL A 595 0.57 -31.41 35.11
N VAL A 596 0.99 -30.36 34.40
CA VAL A 596 2.41 -30.05 34.16
C VAL A 596 3.07 -29.49 35.42
N ASP A 597 4.31 -29.92 35.69
CA ASP A 597 5.16 -29.39 36.75
C ASP A 597 6.32 -28.56 36.19
N ILE A 598 6.94 -29.01 35.09
CA ILE A 598 8.08 -28.36 34.42
C ILE A 598 7.76 -28.18 32.93
N ALA A 599 7.93 -26.97 32.39
CA ALA A 599 7.66 -26.65 30.99
C ALA A 599 8.96 -26.39 30.20
N PRO A 600 9.44 -27.34 29.37
CA PRO A 600 10.64 -27.16 28.57
C PRO A 600 10.37 -26.46 27.23
N PHE A 601 11.24 -25.54 26.84
CA PHE A 601 11.27 -24.89 25.52
C PHE A 601 12.68 -24.96 24.91
N PRO A 602 13.13 -26.15 24.45
CA PRO A 602 14.52 -26.42 24.09
C PRO A 602 14.87 -25.98 22.65
N ARG A 603 14.44 -24.78 22.24
CA ARG A 603 14.59 -24.29 20.86
C ARG A 603 16.02 -24.41 20.34
N LEU A 604 16.16 -24.82 19.08
CA LEU A 604 17.45 -25.00 18.41
C LEU A 604 18.14 -23.63 18.14
N PRO A 605 19.49 -23.61 18.00
CA PRO A 605 20.29 -22.39 17.73
C PRO A 605 20.14 -21.91 16.28
N LEU A 606 18.91 -21.69 15.83
CA LEU A 606 18.57 -21.28 14.47
C LEU A 606 18.18 -19.80 14.44
N ALA A 607 18.45 -19.11 13.33
CA ALA A 607 18.21 -17.67 13.20
C ALA A 607 16.77 -17.24 13.56
N VAL A 608 15.77 -18.07 13.23
CA VAL A 608 14.36 -17.81 13.62
C VAL A 608 14.16 -17.85 15.13
N CYS A 609 14.83 -18.76 15.85
CA CYS A 609 14.74 -18.90 17.29
C CYS A 609 15.52 -17.81 18.04
N GLU A 610 16.55 -17.25 17.43
CA GLU A 610 17.26 -16.08 17.97
C GLU A 610 16.43 -14.80 17.89
N MET A 611 15.56 -14.67 16.88
CA MET A 611 14.82 -13.43 16.63
C MET A 611 13.36 -13.45 17.07
N VAL A 612 12.66 -14.59 16.98
CA VAL A 612 11.19 -14.64 17.12
C VAL A 612 10.82 -15.35 18.43
N SER A 613 10.22 -14.61 19.37
CA SER A 613 9.76 -15.18 20.64
C SER A 613 8.49 -16.05 20.47
N PRO A 614 8.38 -17.21 21.15
CA PRO A 614 7.14 -17.99 21.20
C PRO A 614 6.14 -17.41 22.22
N LEU A 615 4.85 -17.78 22.09
CA LEU A 615 3.80 -17.46 23.08
C LEU A 615 3.77 -18.44 24.27
N LYS A 616 4.08 -19.71 24.03
CA LYS A 616 3.93 -20.84 24.97
C LYS A 616 4.59 -20.62 26.35
N PRO A 617 5.77 -19.99 26.48
CA PRO A 617 6.35 -19.74 27.80
C PRO A 617 5.48 -18.85 28.68
N PHE A 618 4.79 -17.86 28.11
CA PHE A 618 3.95 -16.95 28.89
C PHE A 618 2.72 -17.67 29.47
N GLU A 619 2.11 -18.57 28.70
CA GLU A 619 1.03 -19.44 29.18
C GLU A 619 1.50 -20.34 30.33
N ALA A 620 2.67 -20.99 30.18
CA ALA A 620 3.26 -21.81 31.24
C ALA A 620 3.56 -21.01 32.52
N MET A 621 4.18 -19.83 32.38
CA MET A 621 4.47 -18.94 33.52
C MET A 621 3.18 -18.47 34.21
N ALA A 622 2.15 -18.10 33.45
CA ALA A 622 0.88 -17.62 34.01
C ALA A 622 0.12 -18.73 34.76
N MET A 623 0.25 -19.98 34.31
CA MET A 623 -0.25 -21.18 34.99
C MET A 623 0.61 -21.61 36.20
N GLY A 624 1.65 -20.85 36.56
CA GLY A 624 2.53 -21.14 37.69
C GLY A 624 3.44 -22.34 37.45
N LYS A 625 3.92 -22.54 36.22
CA LYS A 625 4.82 -23.65 35.85
C LYS A 625 6.25 -23.15 35.73
N VAL A 626 7.20 -23.90 36.28
CA VAL A 626 8.62 -23.54 36.09
C VAL A 626 9.00 -23.75 34.63
N VAL A 627 9.76 -22.81 34.08
CA VAL A 627 10.21 -22.87 32.69
C VAL A 627 11.67 -23.28 32.62
N VAL A 628 11.99 -24.20 31.70
CA VAL A 628 13.35 -24.49 31.27
C VAL A 628 13.48 -24.13 29.79
N ALA A 629 14.34 -23.19 29.45
CA ALA A 629 14.43 -22.67 28.08
C ALA A 629 15.86 -22.73 27.54
N SER A 630 16.01 -22.88 26.23
CA SER A 630 17.33 -22.74 25.62
C SER A 630 17.79 -21.29 25.62
N ASN A 631 19.09 -21.06 25.77
CA ASN A 631 19.70 -19.73 25.74
C ASN A 631 19.84 -19.17 24.30
N VAL A 632 18.75 -19.23 23.54
CA VAL A 632 18.56 -18.43 22.31
C VAL A 632 18.07 -17.04 22.72
N ALA A 633 18.47 -16.00 22.00
CA ALA A 633 18.26 -14.61 22.40
C ALA A 633 16.77 -14.30 22.70
N ALA A 634 15.84 -14.74 21.85
CA ALA A 634 14.41 -14.49 22.04
C ALA A 634 13.80 -15.16 23.28
N LEU A 635 14.38 -16.27 23.79
CA LEU A 635 13.95 -16.90 25.04
C LEU A 635 14.70 -16.33 26.25
N ALA A 636 15.96 -15.92 26.09
CA ALA A 636 16.74 -15.24 27.13
C ALA A 636 16.18 -13.85 27.48
N GLU A 637 15.43 -13.20 26.56
CA GLU A 637 14.63 -12.00 26.86
C GLU A 637 13.42 -12.28 27.78
N ILE A 638 13.02 -13.55 27.94
CA ILE A 638 11.83 -13.96 28.69
C ILE A 638 12.23 -14.62 30.03
N VAL A 639 13.25 -15.47 30.02
CA VAL A 639 13.67 -16.26 31.18
C VAL A 639 14.94 -15.66 31.79
N GLN A 640 14.82 -15.16 33.02
CA GLN A 640 15.96 -14.75 33.84
C GLN A 640 16.49 -15.99 34.56
N ASP A 641 17.66 -16.46 34.14
CA ASP A 641 18.27 -17.70 34.65
C ASP A 641 18.41 -17.68 36.19
N GLY A 642 17.95 -18.76 36.83
CA GLY A 642 17.94 -18.92 38.28
C GLY A 642 16.93 -18.04 39.01
N LYS A 643 16.04 -17.32 38.30
CA LYS A 643 15.03 -16.44 38.91
C LYS A 643 13.62 -16.69 38.40
N THR A 644 13.39 -16.64 37.08
CA THR A 644 12.05 -16.91 36.48
C THR A 644 12.03 -18.24 35.72
N GLY A 645 13.07 -19.05 35.89
CA GLY A 645 13.27 -20.34 35.22
C GLY A 645 14.75 -20.69 35.15
N LEU A 646 15.08 -21.73 34.40
CA LEU A 646 16.46 -22.11 34.11
C LEU A 646 16.75 -21.98 32.61
N LEU A 647 17.92 -21.43 32.28
CA LEU A 647 18.45 -21.46 30.93
C LEU A 647 19.40 -22.64 30.76
N HIS A 648 19.33 -23.30 29.60
CA HIS A 648 20.31 -24.29 29.18
C HIS A 648 20.98 -23.89 27.86
N LYS A 649 22.16 -24.44 27.61
CA LYS A 649 22.92 -24.27 26.37
C LYS A 649 22.09 -24.76 25.19
N LYS A 650 21.78 -23.84 24.27
CA LYS A 650 21.09 -24.14 23.01
C LYS A 650 21.82 -25.24 22.22
N GLY A 651 21.07 -26.21 21.74
CA GLY A 651 21.60 -27.36 20.98
C GLY A 651 22.26 -28.46 21.82
N SER A 652 22.20 -28.42 23.16
CA SER A 652 22.71 -29.49 24.03
C SER A 652 21.56 -30.13 24.82
N PHE A 653 21.37 -31.44 24.63
CA PHE A 653 20.40 -32.19 25.42
C PHE A 653 20.96 -32.55 26.81
N GLU A 654 22.28 -32.61 26.97
CA GLU A 654 22.96 -32.89 28.24
C GLU A 654 22.78 -31.73 29.23
N ASP A 655 22.88 -30.50 28.74
CA ASP A 655 22.64 -29.31 29.57
C ASP A 655 21.15 -29.15 29.90
N LEU A 656 20.26 -29.45 28.93
CA LEU A 656 18.82 -29.55 29.18
C LEU A 656 18.51 -30.60 30.25
N GLN A 657 19.09 -31.79 30.14
CA GLN A 657 18.96 -32.85 31.15
C GLN A 657 19.41 -32.36 32.52
N THR A 658 20.55 -31.68 32.61
CA THR A 658 21.07 -31.16 33.88
C THR A 658 20.08 -30.19 34.53
N ALA A 659 19.51 -29.28 33.76
CA ALA A 659 18.47 -28.36 34.24
C ALA A 659 17.18 -29.08 34.67
N LEU A 660 16.74 -30.08 33.91
CA LEU A 660 15.56 -30.88 34.24
C LEU A 660 15.76 -31.69 35.52
N VAL A 661 16.89 -32.40 35.65
CA VAL A 661 17.24 -33.19 36.84
C VAL A 661 17.28 -32.30 38.08
N ARG A 662 17.88 -31.11 37.98
CA ARG A 662 17.89 -30.15 39.10
C ARG A 662 16.48 -29.80 39.59
N LEU A 663 15.52 -29.58 38.70
CA LEU A 663 14.13 -29.25 39.05
C LEU A 663 13.28 -30.47 39.45
N LEU A 664 13.69 -31.66 39.04
CA LEU A 664 13.11 -32.91 39.50
C LEU A 664 13.54 -33.23 40.94
N ASP A 665 14.80 -32.95 41.27
CA ASP A 665 15.40 -33.26 42.58
C ASP A 665 15.11 -32.19 43.65
N ASP A 666 14.78 -30.96 43.23
CA ASP A 666 14.52 -29.83 44.12
C ASP A 666 13.13 -29.21 43.89
N PRO A 667 12.07 -29.75 44.55
CA PRO A 667 10.72 -29.20 44.47
C PRO A 667 10.59 -27.78 45.03
N GLU A 668 11.45 -27.39 45.97
CA GLU A 668 11.43 -26.06 46.58
C GLU A 668 11.88 -25.01 45.57
N LEU A 669 13.03 -25.24 44.92
CA LEU A 669 13.53 -24.42 43.81
C LEU A 669 12.50 -24.35 42.68
N ARG A 670 11.87 -25.48 42.32
CA ARG A 670 10.82 -25.51 41.30
C ARG A 670 9.69 -24.55 41.63
N ASN A 671 9.19 -24.56 42.87
CA ASN A 671 8.10 -23.69 43.30
C ASN A 671 8.53 -22.23 43.39
N GLU A 672 9.74 -21.94 43.86
CA GLU A 672 10.31 -20.59 43.93
C GLU A 672 10.39 -19.95 42.54
N LEU A 673 11.00 -20.64 41.57
CA LEU A 673 11.14 -20.15 40.20
C LEU A 673 9.79 -19.97 39.51
N ALA A 674 8.87 -20.92 39.70
CA ALA A 674 7.52 -20.84 39.14
C ALA A 674 6.74 -19.62 39.68
N THR A 675 6.85 -19.34 40.98
CA THR A 675 6.20 -18.19 41.62
C THR A 675 6.77 -16.88 41.06
N CYS A 676 8.09 -16.74 41.04
CA CYS A 676 8.76 -15.57 40.47
C CYS A 676 8.39 -15.35 38.99
N ALA A 677 8.32 -16.42 38.20
CA ALA A 677 7.95 -16.34 36.78
C ALA A 677 6.50 -15.89 36.59
N MET A 678 5.58 -16.40 37.42
CA MET A 678 4.17 -16.02 37.40
C MET A 678 3.97 -14.54 37.78
N GLU A 679 4.68 -14.05 38.79
CA GLU A 679 4.64 -12.64 39.18
C GLU A 679 5.16 -11.74 38.05
N TRP A 680 6.30 -12.12 37.45
CA TRP A 680 6.89 -11.38 36.35
C TRP A 680 5.99 -11.34 35.11
N VAL A 681 5.40 -12.47 34.70
CA VAL A 681 4.55 -12.50 33.49
C VAL A 681 3.28 -11.67 33.67
N ARG A 682 2.70 -11.65 34.88
CA ARG A 682 1.53 -10.80 35.19
C ARG A 682 1.85 -9.32 35.18
N ALA A 683 3.05 -8.95 35.63
CA ALA A 683 3.49 -7.56 35.62
C ALA A 683 3.86 -7.08 34.19
N GLU A 684 4.60 -7.88 33.43
CA GLU A 684 5.32 -7.40 32.24
C GLU A 684 4.78 -7.92 30.89
N ARG A 685 3.90 -8.92 30.92
CA ARG A 685 3.50 -9.69 29.73
C ARG A 685 2.00 -9.95 29.66
N ASP A 686 1.19 -9.21 30.42
CA ASP A 686 -0.26 -9.23 30.27
C ASP A 686 -0.71 -8.40 29.05
N TRP A 687 -1.63 -8.93 28.25
CA TRP A 687 -2.18 -8.20 27.09
C TRP A 687 -2.80 -6.85 27.47
N ASN A 688 -3.34 -6.68 28.67
CA ASN A 688 -3.87 -5.41 29.19
C ASN A 688 -2.78 -4.32 29.21
N HIS A 689 -1.59 -4.66 29.70
CA HIS A 689 -0.47 -3.72 29.76
C HIS A 689 0.08 -3.46 28.36
N LEU A 690 0.25 -4.50 27.54
CA LEU A 690 0.80 -4.38 26.18
C LEU A 690 -0.12 -3.61 25.23
N ALA A 691 -1.45 -3.70 25.42
CA ALA A 691 -2.42 -2.92 24.66
C ALA A 691 -2.25 -1.42 24.91
N SER A 692 -1.87 -1.00 26.12
CA SER A 692 -1.66 0.41 26.46
C SER A 692 -0.53 1.03 25.64
N SER A 693 0.58 0.31 25.45
CA SER A 693 1.68 0.77 24.57
C SER A 693 1.24 0.92 23.11
N VAL A 694 0.28 0.10 22.65
CA VAL A 694 -0.25 0.20 21.29
C VAL A 694 -1.25 1.36 21.16
N THR A 695 -2.10 1.60 22.18
CA THR A 695 -3.03 2.73 22.18
C THR A 695 -2.29 4.07 22.20
N GLU A 696 -1.18 4.19 22.93
CA GLU A 696 -0.34 5.40 22.91
C GLU A 696 0.17 5.71 21.50
N ILE A 697 0.53 4.67 20.72
CA ILE A 697 0.97 4.83 19.33
C ILE A 697 -0.20 5.24 18.44
N TYR A 698 -1.39 4.69 18.64
CA TYR A 698 -2.59 5.15 17.93
C TYR A 698 -2.93 6.60 18.26
N ASP A 699 -2.86 7.01 19.52
CA ASP A 699 -3.11 8.38 19.96
C ASP A 699 -2.12 9.36 19.29
N GLN A 700 -0.82 9.02 19.25
CA GLN A 700 0.20 9.82 18.54
C GLN A 700 -0.07 9.95 17.04
N LEU A 701 -0.57 8.90 16.40
CA LEU A 701 -0.85 8.89 14.97
C LEU A 701 -2.12 9.66 14.61
N THR A 702 -3.09 9.73 15.53
CA THR A 702 -4.37 10.40 15.31
C THR A 702 -4.34 11.87 15.76
N ALA A 703 -3.54 12.23 16.77
CA ALA A 703 -3.38 13.61 17.24
C ALA A 703 -2.69 14.52 16.21
N ASN A 704 -1.70 14.00 15.47
CA ASN A 704 -0.96 14.76 14.45
C ASN A 704 -1.73 14.95 13.13
N GLY A 705 -2.99 14.50 13.05
CA GLY A 705 -3.90 14.74 11.92
C GLY A 705 -4.76 16.01 12.06
N GLY A 706 -4.69 16.70 13.20
CA GLY A 706 -5.34 17.97 13.46
C GLY A 706 -4.31 19.09 13.59
N THR A 707 -4.35 20.06 12.67
CA THR A 707 -3.66 21.36 12.72
C THR A 707 -2.14 21.34 12.83
N ASP A 708 -1.45 21.40 11.68
CA ASP A 708 -0.10 21.96 11.59
C ASP A 708 -0.23 23.47 11.28
N GLU A 709 -0.63 24.25 12.29
CA GLU A 709 -0.49 25.71 12.35
C GLU A 709 0.64 26.06 13.35
N SER A 710 1.86 25.55 13.17
CA SER A 710 3.02 26.16 13.85
C SER A 710 4.36 25.73 13.28
N ILE A 711 4.72 26.24 12.10
CA ILE A 711 6.11 26.65 11.84
C ILE A 711 6.04 28.02 11.16
N GLY A 712 6.24 29.07 11.96
CA GLY A 712 6.42 30.45 11.51
C GLY A 712 7.83 30.72 10.99
#